data_AF-A0ABD2WVX5-F1
#
_entry.id   AF-A0ABD2WVX5-F1
#
_cell.length_a   1.000
_cell.length_b   1.000
_cell.length_c   1.000
_cell.angle_alpha   90.00
_cell.angle_beta   90.00
_cell.angle_gamma   90.00
#
_symmetry.space_group_name_H-M   'P 1'
#
loop_
_entity.id
_entity.type
_entity.pdbx_description
1 polymer ?
#
loop_
_entity_poly.entity_id
_entity_poly.type
_entity_poly.pdbx_seq_one_letter_code
_entity_poly.pdbx_strand_id
1 'polypeptide(L)'
;MSVVCLKSASVCEESIPRSNGAPDAAAEDRSVSSSGNSSASSSLSSTSSSEESSASSDAAQRTVTGAGTIASPTAAKDVSNDELALLAKLEEANRLIESDAKSLNSLQSNHSRKGSDTSQVSLASGCSVTTATATTNNNNAAASASNGNNAVNNNNNNNTTTGAAAGGGSDGEENTWSLWGKIIADWDNQWKKRKDFVKDLIRQGIPHHFRSIVWQLLCGAHESEAKRKFADYMKRTSCFERIIRRDIARTYPEHDFFKEKDGLGQESLFNVMKAYSLYDLEVGYCQGSGFIVGLLLMQQMPEEEAFAVLVALMQDYRLRDMFKPSMAELGVCMYQLEHLVSDTHPELFAHFAVQGFHTSMYASSWFLTLFTTALSLPLACRIFDVFLSEGMEIIFKVALAMLQLGKDDLVSLDMEGMLKFFQKELPGRAESDPNRLMSIAYSMKINQKRMKKLEKDYTVLKMKEQEEMVELRRLRTENRMLRQRTELLEAESAELAEKLVRGQVSRAEEEEIAFVAQRELTALRHVHLETLHGKEELLHQKEELIQCLQDELVRVRLHEAENDAQIYDLRERIRELEQDKKQLRECTPDNSVAHLQEELIAVKLREAEANLSLKDVRQRVSELSASWQKHLQEHRAAHASQPADSTPKKLLFWESRGQEVQKLEEDLMTTRFHEMEALTEAKELRLKVMELETQVQVSTNQLRRQDEHGKVLRDELEQALARQKELETRLREQQDKYCDLESKMKDDTMMARIRDAEHAQQVAELKQQISVLELKNEEMHAEGELRNNMDESDRVRELQDKVAELKAECPTPITSPDIEVLTWLE
;
A
#
# COMPACT_ATOMS: atom_id res chain seq x y z
N MET A 1 -5.87 -7.88 -41.43
CA MET A 1 -6.37 -8.46 -40.15
C MET A 1 -5.18 -8.69 -39.21
N SER A 2 -4.49 -7.63 -38.77
CA SER A 2 -3.06 -7.79 -38.42
C SER A 2 -2.72 -7.52 -36.95
N VAL A 3 -3.64 -6.98 -36.15
CA VAL A 3 -3.39 -6.48 -34.78
C VAL A 3 -3.43 -7.58 -33.70
N VAL A 4 -3.98 -8.77 -34.00
CA VAL A 4 -4.22 -9.84 -33.00
C VAL A 4 -2.93 -10.50 -32.47
N CYS A 5 -1.80 -10.37 -33.18
CA CYS A 5 -0.62 -11.22 -32.95
C CYS A 5 0.32 -10.82 -31.81
N LEU A 6 0.19 -9.61 -31.23
CA LEU A 6 1.13 -9.11 -30.21
C LEU A 6 0.66 -9.25 -28.76
N LYS A 7 -0.51 -9.87 -28.52
CA LYS A 7 -1.14 -9.92 -27.17
C LYS A 7 -1.01 -11.26 -26.44
N SER A 8 -0.19 -12.19 -26.94
CA SER A 8 -0.15 -13.60 -26.47
C SER A 8 1.06 -13.98 -25.61
N ALA A 9 1.89 -13.03 -25.17
CA ALA A 9 3.19 -13.31 -24.53
C ALA A 9 3.27 -12.95 -23.03
N SER A 10 2.13 -12.72 -22.35
CA SER A 10 2.11 -12.18 -20.97
C SER A 10 1.20 -12.93 -19.98
N VAL A 11 0.68 -14.11 -20.32
CA VAL A 11 -0.20 -14.90 -19.43
C VAL A 11 0.15 -16.38 -19.48
N CYS A 12 1.12 -16.77 -18.65
CA CYS A 12 1.48 -18.15 -18.33
C CYS A 12 1.90 -18.28 -16.86
N GLU A 13 1.04 -17.85 -15.93
CA GLU A 13 1.15 -18.16 -14.50
C GLU A 13 -0.16 -18.80 -13.98
N GLU A 14 0.04 -19.77 -13.09
CA GLU A 14 -0.84 -20.79 -12.52
C GLU A 14 -2.38 -20.64 -12.54
N SER A 15 -3.04 -21.64 -13.13
CA SER A 15 -4.45 -21.97 -12.85
C SER A 15 -4.56 -23.06 -11.78
N ILE A 16 -4.95 -22.70 -10.55
CA ILE A 16 -5.35 -23.64 -9.50
C ILE A 16 -6.82 -23.38 -9.14
N PRO A 17 -7.70 -24.41 -9.14
CA PRO A 17 -9.14 -24.20 -8.97
C PRO A 17 -9.52 -23.91 -7.51
N ARG A 18 -10.49 -23.00 -7.32
CA ARG A 18 -11.29 -22.90 -6.09
C ARG A 18 -12.73 -23.29 -6.38
N SER A 19 -13.30 -24.11 -5.49
CA SER A 19 -14.64 -24.68 -5.61
C SER A 19 -15.73 -23.70 -5.19
N ASN A 20 -16.92 -23.84 -5.80
CA ASN A 20 -18.11 -23.08 -5.44
C ASN A 20 -18.56 -23.33 -3.99
N GLY A 21 -19.16 -22.32 -3.37
CA GLY A 21 -19.83 -22.40 -2.07
C GLY A 21 -20.64 -21.14 -1.79
N ALA A 22 -21.93 -21.15 -2.14
CA ALA A 22 -22.91 -20.19 -1.65
C ALA A 22 -23.45 -20.65 -0.26
N PRO A 23 -24.16 -19.79 0.49
CA PRO A 23 -25.60 -19.67 0.23
C PRO A 23 -26.18 -18.25 0.36
N ASP A 24 -27.46 -18.13 0.05
CA ASP A 24 -28.26 -16.91 0.09
C ASP A 24 -28.61 -16.42 1.51
N ALA A 25 -28.90 -15.12 1.62
CA ALA A 25 -29.94 -14.58 2.51
C ALA A 25 -30.48 -13.27 1.93
N ALA A 26 -31.81 -13.15 1.80
CA ALA A 26 -32.48 -11.96 1.28
C ALA A 26 -33.15 -11.15 2.40
N ALA A 27 -33.28 -9.84 2.21
CA ALA A 27 -34.17 -8.96 2.96
C ALA A 27 -34.65 -7.82 2.04
N GLU A 28 -35.93 -7.44 2.16
CA GLU A 28 -36.61 -6.60 1.18
C GLU A 28 -36.62 -5.10 1.52
N ASP A 29 -36.43 -4.31 0.46
CA ASP A 29 -37.14 -3.07 0.10
C ASP A 29 -37.90 -2.26 1.19
N ARG A 30 -37.59 -0.96 1.25
CA ARG A 30 -38.63 0.08 1.37
C ARG A 30 -38.15 1.46 0.91
N SER A 31 -38.93 2.07 0.02
CA SER A 31 -38.76 3.45 -0.45
C SER A 31 -39.77 4.41 0.20
N VAL A 32 -39.31 5.60 0.62
CA VAL A 32 -40.15 6.79 0.93
C VAL A 32 -39.38 8.05 0.53
N SER A 33 -40.08 9.07 0.04
CA SER A 33 -39.54 10.32 -0.48
C SER A 33 -39.79 11.54 0.44
N SER A 34 -38.83 12.47 0.46
CA SER A 34 -39.01 13.94 0.62
C SER A 34 -37.63 14.61 0.46
N SER A 35 -37.40 15.67 -0.32
CA SER A 35 -38.13 16.94 -0.54
C SER A 35 -37.85 18.00 0.53
N GLY A 36 -37.07 19.03 0.17
CA GLY A 36 -37.35 20.40 0.60
C GLY A 36 -36.31 21.15 1.46
N ASN A 37 -35.64 22.09 0.79
CA ASN A 37 -35.53 23.50 1.22
C ASN A 37 -34.81 23.94 2.52
N SER A 38 -33.60 24.48 2.27
CA SER A 38 -33.29 25.92 2.35
C SER A 38 -32.94 26.61 3.68
N SER A 39 -31.89 27.45 3.57
CA SER A 39 -31.65 28.74 4.25
C SER A 39 -31.38 28.74 5.77
N ALA A 40 -30.57 29.67 6.32
CA ALA A 40 -29.56 30.58 5.76
C ALA A 40 -28.82 31.29 6.92
N SER A 41 -27.71 31.98 6.64
CA SER A 41 -27.07 33.04 7.47
C SER A 41 -26.56 32.61 8.87
N SER A 42 -25.55 33.22 9.49
CA SER A 42 -24.51 34.20 9.09
C SER A 42 -23.35 34.05 10.12
N SER A 43 -22.20 34.71 10.10
CA SER A 43 -21.85 36.07 9.64
C SER A 43 -20.32 36.23 9.49
N LEU A 44 -19.87 37.28 8.78
CA LEU A 44 -18.80 38.26 9.14
C LEU A 44 -17.59 37.79 9.99
N SER A 45 -16.33 38.22 9.81
CA SER A 45 -15.60 39.14 8.89
C SER A 45 -14.21 39.35 9.53
N SER A 46 -13.10 39.76 8.91
CA SER A 46 -12.64 39.90 7.51
C SER A 46 -11.13 40.25 7.59
N THR A 47 -10.41 40.25 6.44
CA THR A 47 -9.21 41.11 6.16
C THR A 47 -7.95 41.01 7.05
N SER A 48 -6.70 41.15 6.55
CA SER A 48 -6.10 41.05 5.20
C SER A 48 -4.59 41.40 5.30
N SER A 49 -3.74 40.77 4.48
CA SER A 49 -2.42 41.31 4.05
C SER A 49 -1.32 41.46 5.13
N SER A 50 -0.02 41.58 4.81
CA SER A 50 0.81 41.15 3.66
C SER A 50 2.29 41.42 4.01
N GLU A 51 3.22 40.59 3.50
CA GLU A 51 4.64 40.96 3.19
C GLU A 51 5.55 41.53 4.32
N GLU A 52 6.90 41.53 4.29
CA GLU A 52 7.89 40.79 3.48
C GLU A 52 9.26 40.67 4.20
N SER A 53 9.94 39.53 4.01
CA SER A 53 11.41 39.36 3.85
C SER A 53 12.47 39.80 4.91
N SER A 54 13.49 38.92 5.07
CA SER A 54 14.93 39.20 5.33
C SER A 54 15.40 39.70 6.71
N ALA A 55 16.65 39.53 7.16
CA ALA A 55 17.69 38.49 6.92
C ALA A 55 18.90 38.71 7.89
N SER A 56 19.81 37.72 7.99
CA SER A 56 21.18 37.80 8.58
C SER A 56 21.31 38.01 10.10
N SER A 57 22.41 37.66 10.80
CA SER A 57 23.47 36.65 10.58
C SER A 57 24.30 36.44 11.87
N ASP A 58 25.26 35.50 11.83
CA ASP A 58 26.51 35.47 12.64
C ASP A 58 26.43 35.17 14.16
N ALA A 59 27.47 34.63 14.81
CA ALA A 59 28.61 33.81 14.35
C ALA A 59 29.34 33.18 15.57
N ALA A 60 30.33 32.32 15.27
CA ALA A 60 31.36 31.77 16.16
C ALA A 60 30.90 30.77 17.26
N GLN A 61 31.72 29.83 17.75
CA GLN A 61 32.81 28.96 17.24
C GLN A 61 33.60 28.47 18.48
N ARG A 62 34.24 27.30 18.34
CA ARG A 62 35.18 26.62 19.26
C ARG A 62 34.56 25.71 20.34
N THR A 63 34.84 24.40 20.52
CA THR A 63 35.80 23.36 20.03
C THR A 63 36.79 22.84 21.07
N VAL A 64 37.15 21.56 20.91
CA VAL A 64 38.33 20.80 21.41
C VAL A 64 38.17 20.05 22.75
N THR A 65 38.73 18.83 22.77
CA THR A 65 38.91 17.85 23.87
C THR A 65 37.68 17.05 24.32
N GLY A 66 37.77 15.75 24.63
CA GLY A 66 38.88 14.81 24.33
C GLY A 66 39.05 13.67 25.34
N ALA A 67 38.72 12.44 24.93
CA ALA A 67 39.13 11.12 25.43
C ALA A 67 39.63 10.94 26.89
N GLY A 68 38.97 10.05 27.65
CA GLY A 68 39.48 9.54 28.94
C GLY A 68 38.55 8.53 29.60
N THR A 69 38.83 7.23 29.47
CA THR A 69 38.00 6.13 30.00
C THR A 69 38.41 5.72 31.42
N ILE A 70 37.53 4.94 32.09
CA ILE A 70 37.72 4.10 33.30
C ILE A 70 37.32 4.75 34.63
N ALA A 71 36.14 4.38 35.14
CA ALA A 71 35.96 3.69 36.43
C ALA A 71 34.48 3.35 36.71
N SER A 72 34.13 2.07 36.77
CA SER A 72 32.90 1.58 37.42
C SER A 72 33.26 1.14 38.86
N PRO A 73 32.34 1.16 39.85
CA PRO A 73 31.38 0.05 39.94
C PRO A 73 29.98 0.35 40.54
N THR A 74 29.08 -0.62 40.33
CA THR A 74 27.93 -1.02 41.19
C THR A 74 26.89 0.02 41.65
N ALA A 75 25.73 0.00 40.99
CA ALA A 75 24.47 -0.41 41.61
C ALA A 75 23.55 -1.01 40.52
N ALA A 76 22.86 -2.12 40.79
CA ALA A 76 22.03 -2.82 39.81
C ALA A 76 20.55 -2.79 40.20
N LYS A 77 19.68 -2.87 39.20
CA LYS A 77 18.36 -3.50 39.27
C LYS A 77 18.18 -4.38 38.04
N ASP A 78 17.51 -5.50 38.23
CA ASP A 78 17.71 -6.69 37.41
C ASP A 78 16.93 -6.66 36.10
N VAL A 79 17.61 -6.94 34.99
CA VAL A 79 16.98 -7.42 33.75
C VAL A 79 16.65 -8.89 33.94
N SER A 80 15.51 -9.36 33.44
CA SER A 80 15.12 -10.77 33.65
C SER A 80 16.12 -11.71 32.97
N ASN A 81 16.48 -12.81 33.65
CA ASN A 81 17.25 -13.89 33.03
C ASN A 81 16.54 -14.47 31.79
N ASP A 82 15.21 -14.42 31.76
CA ASP A 82 14.43 -14.87 30.60
C ASP A 82 14.54 -13.89 29.42
N GLU A 83 14.65 -12.58 29.67
CA GLU A 83 14.87 -11.57 28.61
C GLU A 83 16.28 -11.68 28.03
N LEU A 84 17.30 -11.89 28.88
CA LEU A 84 18.66 -12.18 28.44
C LEU A 84 18.75 -13.51 27.67
N ALA A 85 18.01 -14.53 28.08
CA ALA A 85 17.90 -15.80 27.35
C ALA A 85 17.14 -15.65 26.02
N LEU A 86 16.13 -14.77 25.94
CA LEU A 86 15.40 -14.47 24.71
C LEU A 86 16.27 -13.66 23.73
N LEU A 87 17.00 -12.67 24.22
CA LEU A 87 17.96 -11.88 23.44
C LEU A 87 19.11 -12.74 22.93
N ALA A 88 19.68 -13.62 23.75
CA ALA A 88 20.70 -14.58 23.31
C ALA A 88 20.17 -15.51 22.21
N LYS A 89 18.93 -16.01 22.32
CA LYS A 89 18.28 -16.82 21.27
C LYS A 89 17.97 -16.01 20.00
N LEU A 90 17.60 -14.74 20.12
CA LEU A 90 17.38 -13.84 18.98
C LEU A 90 18.70 -13.48 18.27
N GLU A 91 19.77 -13.27 19.02
CA GLU A 91 21.11 -13.02 18.48
C GLU A 91 21.69 -14.29 17.83
N GLU A 92 21.51 -15.46 18.45
CA GLU A 92 21.86 -16.76 17.86
C GLU A 92 21.03 -17.07 16.60
N ALA A 93 19.73 -16.80 16.60
CA ALA A 93 18.86 -16.95 15.43
C ALA A 93 19.24 -15.98 14.29
N ASN A 94 19.51 -14.70 14.59
CA ASN A 94 20.00 -13.74 13.60
C ASN A 94 21.37 -14.15 13.04
N ARG A 95 22.25 -14.70 13.88
CA ARG A 95 23.55 -15.24 13.47
C ARG A 95 23.41 -16.50 12.61
N LEU A 96 22.39 -17.32 12.86
CA LEU A 96 21.98 -18.43 11.98
C LEU A 96 21.51 -17.89 10.63
N ILE A 97 20.57 -16.94 10.61
CA ILE A 97 20.04 -16.30 9.40
C ILE A 97 21.16 -15.64 8.58
N GLU A 98 22.14 -14.98 9.21
CA GLU A 98 23.34 -14.50 8.53
C GLU A 98 24.19 -15.64 7.97
N SER A 99 24.34 -16.76 8.69
CA SER A 99 25.09 -17.92 8.21
C SER A 99 24.38 -18.64 7.05
N ASP A 100 23.05 -18.66 7.04
CA ASP A 100 22.23 -19.18 5.96
C ASP A 100 22.20 -18.24 4.77
N ALA A 101 22.18 -16.91 4.97
CA ALA A 101 22.35 -15.93 3.89
C ALA A 101 23.75 -16.03 3.25
N LYS A 102 24.79 -16.27 4.05
CA LYS A 102 26.17 -16.52 3.56
C LYS A 102 26.28 -17.89 2.87
N SER A 103 25.57 -18.90 3.36
CA SER A 103 25.49 -20.23 2.73
C SER A 103 24.67 -20.21 1.44
N LEU A 104 23.59 -19.44 1.35
CA LEU A 104 22.81 -19.24 0.12
C LEU A 104 23.63 -18.53 -0.95
N ASN A 105 24.39 -17.48 -0.59
CA ASN A 105 25.35 -16.88 -1.53
C ASN A 105 26.45 -17.86 -1.95
N SER A 106 26.94 -18.72 -1.05
CA SER A 106 27.88 -19.80 -1.38
C SER A 106 27.28 -20.82 -2.34
N LEU A 107 26.03 -21.26 -2.11
CA LEU A 107 25.30 -22.19 -2.97
C LEU A 107 25.00 -21.59 -4.34
N GLN A 108 24.62 -20.31 -4.40
CA GLN A 108 24.35 -19.59 -5.64
C GLN A 108 25.65 -19.32 -6.44
N SER A 109 26.82 -19.33 -5.80
CA SER A 109 28.13 -19.35 -6.47
C SER A 109 28.57 -20.74 -6.99
N ASN A 110 27.99 -21.83 -6.45
CA ASN A 110 28.37 -23.22 -6.72
C ASN A 110 27.40 -23.97 -7.67
N HIS A 111 26.73 -23.24 -8.57
CA HIS A 111 25.98 -23.83 -9.70
C HIS A 111 26.51 -23.39 -11.08
N SER A 112 27.79 -22.99 -11.14
CA SER A 112 28.56 -22.96 -12.38
C SER A 112 29.91 -23.66 -12.18
N ARG A 113 30.14 -24.72 -12.96
CA ARG A 113 31.08 -25.85 -12.71
C ARG A 113 30.53 -26.79 -11.62
N LYS A 114 30.55 -28.12 -11.79
CA LYS A 114 31.28 -28.96 -12.77
C LYS A 114 30.39 -30.11 -13.28
N GLY A 115 30.52 -30.45 -14.56
CA GLY A 115 29.79 -31.54 -15.21
C GLY A 115 30.69 -32.42 -16.08
N SER A 116 31.80 -32.91 -15.52
CA SER A 116 32.70 -33.90 -16.14
C SER A 116 33.70 -34.41 -15.08
N ASP A 117 33.56 -35.67 -14.68
CA ASP A 117 34.58 -36.47 -13.98
C ASP A 117 34.39 -37.96 -14.26
N THR A 118 35.21 -38.50 -15.18
CA THR A 118 35.56 -39.92 -15.30
C THR A 118 37.00 -39.97 -15.86
N SER A 119 37.95 -40.74 -15.32
CA SER A 119 37.97 -41.52 -14.07
C SER A 119 39.43 -41.65 -13.58
N GLN A 120 39.65 -42.25 -12.40
CA GLN A 120 40.98 -42.37 -11.77
C GLN A 120 41.93 -43.32 -12.52
N VAL A 121 43.25 -43.21 -12.29
CA VAL A 121 44.13 -44.28 -11.73
C VAL A 121 45.62 -43.88 -11.67
N SER A 122 46.30 -44.28 -10.59
CA SER A 122 47.77 -44.47 -10.39
C SER A 122 48.80 -43.32 -10.50
N LEU A 123 49.30 -42.94 -9.32
CA LEU A 123 50.67 -43.19 -8.81
C LEU A 123 51.96 -42.71 -9.55
N ALA A 124 52.83 -42.14 -8.70
CA ALA A 124 54.28 -42.31 -8.60
C ALA A 124 55.26 -41.43 -9.41
N SER A 125 56.40 -41.20 -8.75
CA SER A 125 57.53 -40.35 -9.14
C SER A 125 58.30 -40.84 -10.36
N GLY A 126 58.80 -39.93 -11.18
CA GLY A 126 59.77 -40.22 -12.25
C GLY A 126 60.61 -38.98 -12.61
N CYS A 127 61.92 -39.16 -12.75
CA CYS A 127 62.87 -38.10 -13.08
C CYS A 127 63.56 -38.42 -14.42
N SER A 128 63.71 -37.45 -15.34
CA SER A 128 64.97 -37.11 -16.04
C SER A 128 64.81 -36.21 -17.28
N VAL A 129 65.60 -35.13 -17.28
CA VAL A 129 66.44 -34.57 -18.37
C VAL A 129 66.41 -35.35 -19.71
N THR A 130 66.20 -34.75 -20.89
CA THR A 130 67.29 -34.21 -21.76
C THR A 130 66.81 -33.65 -23.12
N THR A 131 67.48 -32.60 -23.62
CA THR A 131 67.74 -32.23 -25.05
C THR A 131 66.57 -31.97 -26.02
N ALA A 132 66.66 -31.05 -27.01
CA ALA A 132 67.64 -29.99 -27.31
C ALA A 132 67.05 -28.98 -28.33
N THR A 133 67.69 -27.80 -28.47
CA THR A 133 67.85 -26.91 -29.66
C THR A 133 66.65 -26.66 -30.63
N ALA A 134 66.37 -25.45 -31.13
CA ALA A 134 67.26 -24.29 -31.33
C ALA A 134 66.55 -22.91 -31.30
N THR A 135 67.35 -21.89 -30.98
CA THR A 135 67.50 -20.55 -31.61
C THR A 135 66.65 -20.26 -32.88
N THR A 136 66.15 -19.04 -33.18
CA THR A 136 66.54 -17.64 -32.81
C THR A 136 65.27 -16.76 -32.95
N ASN A 137 64.89 -15.85 -32.03
CA ASN A 137 65.34 -14.44 -31.92
C ASN A 137 65.47 -13.67 -33.27
N ASN A 138 65.09 -12.39 -33.43
CA ASN A 138 64.13 -11.55 -32.69
C ASN A 138 63.84 -10.22 -33.47
N ASN A 139 62.91 -9.40 -32.96
CA ASN A 139 62.92 -7.93 -32.99
C ASN A 139 62.86 -7.12 -34.33
N ASN A 140 61.73 -6.43 -34.51
CA ASN A 140 61.58 -4.97 -34.25
C ASN A 140 61.21 -3.96 -35.37
N ALA A 141 60.39 -3.01 -34.89
CA ALA A 141 60.38 -1.56 -35.17
C ALA A 141 59.78 -1.01 -36.47
N ALA A 142 58.66 -0.31 -36.24
CA ALA A 142 58.10 0.77 -37.03
C ALA A 142 59.08 1.92 -37.38
N ALA A 143 58.75 2.71 -38.41
CA ALA A 143 58.53 4.16 -38.26
C ALA A 143 57.97 4.86 -39.55
N SER A 144 57.19 5.92 -39.32
CA SER A 144 57.13 7.21 -40.06
C SER A 144 57.19 7.31 -41.59
N ALA A 145 56.01 7.55 -42.19
CA ALA A 145 55.58 8.83 -42.78
C ALA A 145 56.34 9.58 -43.92
N SER A 146 55.51 10.21 -44.76
CA SER A 146 55.67 11.50 -45.49
C SER A 146 56.11 11.53 -46.97
N ASN A 147 55.42 12.40 -47.71
CA ASN A 147 55.65 12.92 -49.08
C ASN A 147 55.76 11.92 -50.25
N GLY A 148 55.37 12.28 -51.48
CA GLY A 148 54.66 13.49 -51.94
C GLY A 148 54.64 13.59 -53.48
N ASN A 149 53.59 14.23 -54.03
CA ASN A 149 53.40 14.68 -55.41
C ASN A 149 54.03 13.89 -56.58
N ASN A 150 53.19 13.35 -57.46
CA ASN A 150 53.15 13.83 -58.85
C ASN A 150 51.88 13.37 -59.58
N ALA A 151 51.39 14.23 -60.48
CA ALA A 151 50.40 13.90 -61.50
C ALA A 151 51.00 14.23 -62.86
N VAL A 152 50.78 13.37 -63.87
CA VAL A 152 50.72 13.69 -65.31
C VAL A 152 50.37 12.41 -66.08
N ASN A 153 49.51 12.56 -67.10
CA ASN A 153 49.19 11.67 -68.23
C ASN A 153 49.61 10.19 -68.19
N ASN A 154 48.64 9.32 -68.52
CA ASN A 154 48.72 8.74 -69.87
C ASN A 154 47.34 8.57 -70.53
N ASN A 155 47.32 8.59 -71.86
CA ASN A 155 46.13 8.57 -72.71
C ASN A 155 45.81 7.15 -73.26
N ASN A 156 44.68 7.05 -73.96
CA ASN A 156 44.25 5.97 -74.86
C ASN A 156 43.71 4.70 -74.15
N ASN A 157 42.69 4.00 -74.68
CA ASN A 157 42.08 4.05 -76.01
C ASN A 157 40.55 4.18 -75.98
N ASN A 158 39.99 4.80 -77.02
CA ASN A 158 38.58 4.66 -77.39
C ASN A 158 38.32 3.30 -78.05
N ASN A 159 37.07 2.84 -78.03
CA ASN A 159 36.48 2.38 -79.29
C ASN A 159 34.96 2.60 -79.31
N THR A 160 34.43 3.08 -80.43
CA THR A 160 33.03 3.48 -80.60
C THR A 160 32.40 2.81 -81.81
N THR A 161 31.25 2.16 -81.61
CA THR A 161 30.32 1.77 -82.67
C THR A 161 28.90 2.02 -82.16
N THR A 162 28.31 3.17 -82.51
CA THR A 162 27.30 3.31 -83.59
C THR A 162 25.99 2.59 -83.30
N GLY A 163 24.94 3.34 -83.00
CA GLY A 163 23.58 2.81 -82.86
C GLY A 163 22.86 2.64 -84.20
N ALA A 164 21.86 1.77 -84.20
CA ALA A 164 20.80 1.66 -85.20
C ALA A 164 19.45 1.66 -84.48
N ALA A 165 18.36 2.04 -85.15
CA ALA A 165 17.08 2.31 -84.51
C ALA A 165 16.04 1.19 -84.72
N ALA A 166 15.12 1.10 -83.74
CA ALA A 166 13.76 0.55 -83.84
C ALA A 166 13.56 -0.84 -84.48
N GLY A 167 13.52 -1.88 -83.64
CA GLY A 167 12.95 -3.19 -83.96
C GLY A 167 13.16 -4.22 -82.85
N GLY A 168 12.17 -5.10 -82.62
CA GLY A 168 12.33 -6.32 -81.80
C GLY A 168 12.25 -6.14 -80.28
N GLY A 169 11.06 -6.36 -79.69
CA GLY A 169 10.88 -6.47 -78.24
C GLY A 169 11.28 -7.83 -77.64
N SER A 170 12.34 -8.47 -78.16
CA SER A 170 12.74 -9.85 -77.80
C SER A 170 14.20 -9.94 -77.34
N ASP A 171 15.11 -9.23 -78.01
CA ASP A 171 16.56 -9.29 -77.78
C ASP A 171 16.99 -8.91 -76.35
N GLY A 172 16.20 -8.10 -75.64
CA GLY A 172 16.51 -7.64 -74.27
C GLY A 172 16.43 -8.76 -73.23
N GLU A 173 15.42 -9.63 -73.33
CA GLU A 173 15.23 -10.73 -72.39
C GLU A 173 16.21 -11.87 -72.66
N GLU A 174 16.48 -12.19 -73.94
CA GLU A 174 17.42 -13.26 -74.31
C GLU A 174 18.88 -12.90 -73.95
N ASN A 175 19.27 -11.62 -74.07
CA ASN A 175 20.55 -11.13 -73.54
C ASN A 175 20.60 -11.21 -72.02
N THR A 176 19.52 -10.84 -71.31
CA THR A 176 19.45 -10.92 -69.84
C THR A 176 19.51 -12.36 -69.34
N TRP A 177 18.76 -13.26 -69.97
CA TRP A 177 18.72 -14.70 -69.68
C TRP A 177 20.09 -15.36 -69.89
N SER A 178 20.71 -15.12 -71.05
CA SER A 178 22.03 -15.68 -71.35
C SER A 178 23.16 -15.06 -70.50
N LEU A 179 23.00 -13.82 -70.02
CA LEU A 179 23.92 -13.21 -69.05
C LEU A 179 23.83 -13.88 -67.68
N TRP A 180 22.61 -14.07 -67.16
CA TRP A 180 22.40 -14.80 -65.89
C TRP A 180 22.89 -16.25 -65.96
N GLY A 181 22.63 -16.97 -67.05
CA GLY A 181 23.16 -18.32 -67.27
C GLY A 181 24.70 -18.37 -67.23
N LYS A 182 25.38 -17.42 -67.87
CA LYS A 182 26.85 -17.29 -67.83
C LYS A 182 27.39 -16.94 -66.44
N ILE A 183 26.62 -16.20 -65.62
CA ILE A 183 27.02 -15.84 -64.25
C ILE A 183 26.85 -17.04 -63.30
N ILE A 184 25.75 -17.77 -63.41
CA ILE A 184 25.44 -18.95 -62.58
C ILE A 184 26.45 -20.08 -62.85
N ALA A 185 26.81 -20.33 -64.12
CA ALA A 185 27.75 -21.38 -64.51
C ALA A 185 29.20 -21.20 -64.01
N ASP A 186 29.58 -19.99 -63.56
CA ASP A 186 30.93 -19.65 -63.09
C ASP A 186 30.88 -18.82 -61.79
N TRP A 187 29.82 -19.01 -60.99
CA TRP A 187 29.44 -18.14 -59.86
C TRP A 187 30.62 -17.75 -58.96
N ASP A 188 31.43 -18.73 -58.56
CA ASP A 188 32.57 -18.54 -57.67
C ASP A 188 33.60 -17.54 -58.21
N ASN A 189 33.92 -17.58 -59.51
CA ASN A 189 34.82 -16.62 -60.14
C ASN A 189 34.12 -15.27 -60.35
N GLN A 190 32.85 -15.27 -60.76
CA GLN A 190 32.11 -14.04 -61.04
C GLN A 190 31.88 -13.22 -59.78
N TRP A 191 31.51 -13.86 -58.66
CA TRP A 191 31.34 -13.23 -57.36
C TRP A 191 32.67 -12.72 -56.77
N LYS A 192 33.78 -13.42 -57.00
CA LYS A 192 35.12 -13.00 -56.53
C LYS A 192 35.76 -11.90 -57.39
N LYS A 193 35.52 -11.87 -58.71
CA LYS A 193 36.18 -10.96 -59.67
C LYS A 193 35.31 -9.78 -60.13
N ARG A 194 33.98 -9.91 -60.11
CA ARG A 194 33.02 -8.93 -60.64
C ARG A 194 31.84 -8.68 -59.68
N LYS A 195 32.11 -8.70 -58.37
CA LYS A 195 31.10 -8.60 -57.30
C LYS A 195 30.11 -7.46 -57.52
N ASP A 196 30.61 -6.24 -57.75
CA ASP A 196 29.76 -5.05 -57.84
C ASP A 196 28.88 -5.05 -59.10
N PHE A 197 29.38 -5.59 -60.21
CA PHE A 197 28.57 -5.81 -61.42
C PHE A 197 27.45 -6.83 -61.18
N VAL A 198 27.73 -7.93 -60.45
CA VAL A 198 26.68 -8.88 -60.04
C VAL A 198 25.68 -8.22 -59.08
N LYS A 199 26.12 -7.33 -58.18
CA LYS A 199 25.21 -6.54 -57.34
C LYS A 199 24.30 -5.62 -58.13
N ASP A 200 24.81 -4.92 -59.13
CA ASP A 200 23.98 -4.02 -59.95
C ASP A 200 22.99 -4.78 -60.84
N LEU A 201 23.32 -6.00 -61.28
CA LEU A 201 22.35 -6.90 -61.92
C LEU A 201 21.26 -7.38 -60.94
N ILE A 202 21.61 -7.71 -59.70
CA ILE A 202 20.63 -8.05 -58.65
C ILE A 202 19.69 -6.88 -58.37
N ARG A 203 20.18 -5.63 -58.39
CA ARG A 203 19.36 -4.42 -58.22
C ARG A 203 18.39 -4.17 -59.39
N GLN A 204 18.80 -4.52 -60.61
CA GLN A 204 17.92 -4.51 -61.78
C GLN A 204 16.80 -5.55 -61.64
N GLY A 205 17.13 -6.73 -61.11
CA GLY A 205 16.20 -7.77 -60.66
C GLY A 205 16.57 -9.15 -61.19
N ILE A 206 16.34 -10.19 -60.39
CA ILE A 206 16.65 -11.58 -60.79
C ILE A 206 15.44 -12.16 -61.55
N PRO A 207 15.63 -12.76 -62.75
CA PRO A 207 14.57 -13.46 -63.47
C PRO A 207 14.01 -14.63 -62.65
N HIS A 208 12.68 -14.80 -62.63
CA HIS A 208 11.98 -15.72 -61.73
C HIS A 208 12.56 -17.14 -61.72
N HIS A 209 12.78 -17.75 -62.90
CA HIS A 209 13.30 -19.11 -63.04
C HIS A 209 14.74 -19.29 -62.50
N PHE A 210 15.53 -18.21 -62.36
CA PHE A 210 16.87 -18.27 -61.78
C PHE A 210 16.88 -18.01 -60.26
N ARG A 211 15.82 -17.47 -59.65
CA ARG A 211 15.84 -17.09 -58.21
C ARG A 211 16.17 -18.26 -57.29
N SER A 212 15.53 -19.41 -57.46
CA SER A 212 15.80 -20.61 -56.65
C SER A 212 17.30 -20.96 -56.60
N ILE A 213 17.99 -20.86 -57.74
CA ILE A 213 19.42 -21.16 -57.87
C ILE A 213 20.27 -20.01 -57.30
N VAL A 214 20.00 -18.76 -57.70
CA VAL A 214 20.81 -17.60 -57.31
C VAL A 214 20.70 -17.32 -55.80
N TRP A 215 19.54 -17.56 -55.18
CA TRP A 215 19.36 -17.42 -53.73
C TRP A 215 20.20 -18.46 -52.96
N GLN A 216 20.25 -19.72 -53.42
CA GLN A 216 21.15 -20.73 -52.84
C GLN A 216 22.63 -20.39 -53.02
N LEU A 217 23.00 -19.79 -54.15
CA LEU A 217 24.38 -19.37 -54.45
C LEU A 217 24.82 -18.12 -53.67
N LEU A 218 23.91 -17.18 -53.41
CA LEU A 218 24.14 -16.00 -52.55
C LEU A 218 24.30 -16.41 -51.07
N CYS A 219 23.48 -17.35 -50.58
CA CYS A 219 23.58 -17.90 -49.24
C CYS A 219 24.67 -18.98 -49.05
N GLY A 220 25.36 -19.41 -50.12
CA GLY A 220 26.29 -20.55 -50.05
C GLY A 220 25.64 -21.89 -49.67
N ALA A 221 24.31 -21.98 -49.68
CA ALA A 221 23.53 -23.08 -49.09
C ALA A 221 23.64 -24.42 -49.85
N HIS A 222 24.07 -24.36 -51.12
CA HIS A 222 24.07 -25.49 -52.08
C HIS A 222 24.84 -26.73 -51.62
N GLU A 223 25.90 -26.57 -50.82
CA GLU A 223 26.72 -27.67 -50.25
C GLU A 223 26.71 -27.62 -48.70
N SER A 224 25.62 -27.15 -48.10
CA SER A 224 25.54 -27.02 -46.64
C SER A 224 25.43 -28.38 -45.94
N GLU A 225 26.12 -28.51 -44.81
CA GLU A 225 25.98 -29.68 -43.92
C GLU A 225 24.57 -29.76 -43.31
N ALA A 226 23.86 -28.63 -43.23
CA ALA A 226 22.47 -28.56 -42.81
C ALA A 226 21.56 -29.39 -43.73
N LYS A 227 21.69 -29.24 -45.06
CA LYS A 227 20.92 -30.02 -46.05
C LYS A 227 20.96 -31.52 -45.75
N ARG A 228 22.17 -32.05 -45.50
CA ARG A 228 22.42 -33.47 -45.19
C ARG A 228 21.76 -33.97 -43.90
N LYS A 229 21.45 -33.07 -42.96
CA LYS A 229 20.81 -33.39 -41.66
C LYS A 229 19.27 -33.33 -41.71
N PHE A 230 18.68 -32.73 -42.76
CA PHE A 230 17.23 -32.57 -42.91
C PHE A 230 16.47 -33.91 -42.76
N ALA A 231 16.91 -34.94 -43.46
CA ALA A 231 16.31 -36.28 -43.42
C ALA A 231 16.34 -36.94 -42.01
N ASP A 232 17.24 -36.53 -41.11
CA ASP A 232 17.30 -37.01 -39.72
C ASP A 232 16.46 -36.17 -38.74
N TYR A 233 16.15 -34.91 -39.08
CA TYR A 233 15.17 -34.12 -38.35
C TYR A 233 13.74 -34.55 -38.67
N MET A 234 13.45 -34.92 -39.91
CA MET A 234 12.12 -35.38 -40.33
C MET A 234 11.62 -36.61 -39.55
N LYS A 235 12.54 -37.53 -39.19
CA LYS A 235 12.30 -38.74 -38.39
C LYS A 235 11.97 -38.46 -36.91
N ARG A 236 12.21 -37.25 -36.40
CA ARG A 236 11.98 -36.85 -35.01
C ARG A 236 10.64 -36.11 -34.88
N THR A 237 10.19 -35.86 -33.66
CA THR A 237 9.00 -35.04 -33.35
C THR A 237 9.41 -33.73 -32.69
N SER A 238 8.67 -32.66 -32.95
CA SER A 238 8.89 -31.33 -32.36
C SER A 238 7.74 -30.91 -31.45
N CYS A 239 8.05 -30.27 -30.32
CA CYS A 239 7.05 -29.69 -29.42
C CYS A 239 6.28 -28.52 -30.07
N PHE A 240 6.81 -27.92 -31.14
CA PHE A 240 6.21 -26.79 -31.82
C PHE A 240 5.17 -27.16 -32.90
N GLU A 241 5.01 -28.45 -33.26
CA GLU A 241 4.19 -28.89 -34.41
C GLU A 241 2.74 -28.34 -34.39
N ARG A 242 2.12 -28.24 -33.21
CA ARG A 242 0.77 -27.67 -33.04
C ARG A 242 0.69 -26.18 -33.38
N ILE A 243 1.75 -25.42 -33.09
CA ILE A 243 1.84 -23.99 -33.40
C ILE A 243 2.15 -23.81 -34.88
N ILE A 244 3.09 -24.60 -35.42
CA ILE A 244 3.45 -24.62 -36.83
C ILE A 244 2.21 -24.85 -37.71
N ARG A 245 1.42 -25.91 -37.46
CA ARG A 245 0.22 -26.22 -38.27
C ARG A 245 -0.83 -25.10 -38.26
N ARG A 246 -1.07 -24.47 -37.11
CA ARG A 246 -1.99 -23.32 -37.00
C ARG A 246 -1.50 -22.13 -37.82
N ASP A 247 -0.20 -21.91 -37.87
CA ASP A 247 0.40 -20.75 -38.54
C ASP A 247 0.57 -20.97 -40.05
N ILE A 248 0.71 -22.22 -40.51
CA ILE A 248 0.67 -22.59 -41.93
C ILE A 248 -0.69 -22.29 -42.56
N ALA A 249 -1.80 -22.60 -41.87
CA ALA A 249 -3.16 -22.32 -42.36
C ALA A 249 -3.47 -20.81 -42.55
N ARG A 250 -2.57 -19.91 -42.13
CA ARG A 250 -2.64 -18.45 -42.36
C ARG A 250 -1.45 -17.90 -43.19
N THR A 251 -0.63 -18.77 -43.77
CA THR A 251 0.53 -18.40 -44.59
C THR A 251 0.16 -18.49 -46.07
N TYR A 252 0.04 -17.34 -46.74
CA TYR A 252 -0.41 -17.19 -48.14
C TYR A 252 -1.68 -18.01 -48.51
N PRO A 253 -2.79 -17.93 -47.73
CA PRO A 253 -3.96 -18.80 -47.90
C PRO A 253 -4.70 -18.66 -49.24
N GLU A 254 -4.49 -17.56 -49.96
CA GLU A 254 -5.09 -17.28 -51.27
C GLU A 254 -4.25 -17.82 -52.44
N HIS A 255 -2.97 -18.18 -52.21
CA HIS A 255 -2.05 -18.63 -53.25
C HIS A 255 -2.23 -20.13 -53.54
N ASP A 256 -2.41 -20.51 -54.80
CA ASP A 256 -2.87 -21.87 -55.17
C ASP A 256 -1.99 -23.00 -54.62
N PHE A 257 -0.67 -22.81 -54.49
CA PHE A 257 0.25 -23.80 -53.89
C PHE A 257 0.02 -24.07 -52.39
N PHE A 258 -0.60 -23.14 -51.64
CA PHE A 258 -0.88 -23.26 -50.20
C PHE A 258 -2.38 -23.28 -49.85
N LYS A 259 -3.25 -23.07 -50.84
CA LYS A 259 -4.71 -23.00 -50.71
C LYS A 259 -5.35 -24.35 -50.39
N GLU A 260 -4.75 -25.46 -50.82
CA GLU A 260 -5.20 -26.80 -50.46
C GLU A 260 -4.79 -27.15 -49.02
N LYS A 261 -5.79 -27.41 -48.17
CA LYS A 261 -5.59 -27.80 -46.77
C LYS A 261 -4.90 -29.16 -46.68
N ASP A 262 -3.80 -29.22 -45.93
CA ASP A 262 -2.92 -30.40 -45.83
C ASP A 262 -2.37 -30.88 -47.20
N GLY A 263 -2.40 -30.02 -48.24
CA GLY A 263 -1.82 -30.29 -49.55
C GLY A 263 -0.29 -30.09 -49.60
N LEU A 264 0.32 -30.48 -50.72
CA LEU A 264 1.78 -30.57 -50.91
C LEU A 264 2.57 -29.35 -50.40
N GLY A 265 2.14 -28.13 -50.72
CA GLY A 265 2.81 -26.92 -50.25
C GLY A 265 2.71 -26.70 -48.74
N GLN A 266 1.55 -26.99 -48.14
CA GLN A 266 1.39 -26.93 -46.68
C GLN A 266 2.24 -27.99 -45.97
N GLU A 267 2.37 -29.19 -46.56
CA GLU A 267 3.23 -30.25 -46.02
C GLU A 267 4.72 -29.89 -46.13
N SER A 268 5.22 -29.45 -47.29
CA SER A 268 6.62 -28.99 -47.41
C SER A 268 6.95 -27.82 -46.47
N LEU A 269 6.02 -26.89 -46.29
CA LEU A 269 6.19 -25.80 -45.31
C LEU A 269 6.21 -26.31 -43.87
N PHE A 270 5.39 -27.33 -43.54
CA PHE A 270 5.43 -28.00 -42.24
C PHE A 270 6.76 -28.72 -42.02
N ASN A 271 7.26 -29.45 -43.02
CA ASN A 271 8.52 -30.20 -42.97
C ASN A 271 9.71 -29.29 -42.69
N VAL A 272 9.86 -28.20 -43.46
CA VAL A 272 10.95 -27.22 -43.29
C VAL A 272 10.87 -26.51 -41.93
N MET A 273 9.69 -26.04 -41.51
CA MET A 273 9.56 -25.37 -40.21
C MET A 273 9.76 -26.33 -39.03
N LYS A 274 9.32 -27.59 -39.15
CA LYS A 274 9.56 -28.65 -38.17
C LYS A 274 11.05 -28.93 -38.05
N ALA A 275 11.76 -29.12 -39.17
CA ALA A 275 13.19 -29.37 -39.19
C ALA A 275 13.98 -28.20 -38.57
N TYR A 276 13.61 -26.95 -38.88
CA TYR A 276 14.23 -25.77 -38.27
C TYR A 276 14.04 -25.72 -36.75
N SER A 277 12.83 -26.00 -36.26
CA SER A 277 12.54 -26.04 -34.81
C SER A 277 13.29 -27.15 -34.03
N LEU A 278 13.92 -28.09 -34.74
CA LEU A 278 14.77 -29.15 -34.19
C LEU A 278 16.27 -28.92 -34.43
N TYR A 279 16.62 -28.01 -35.36
CA TYR A 279 17.99 -27.58 -35.63
C TYR A 279 18.44 -26.53 -34.61
N ASP A 280 17.59 -25.54 -34.32
CA ASP A 280 17.89 -24.48 -33.35
C ASP A 280 16.86 -24.48 -32.21
N LEU A 281 17.25 -25.01 -31.05
CA LEU A 281 16.38 -25.11 -29.86
C LEU A 281 16.31 -23.80 -29.05
N GLU A 282 17.15 -22.79 -29.33
CA GLU A 282 17.08 -21.47 -28.66
C GLU A 282 16.01 -20.58 -29.31
N VAL A 283 15.86 -20.69 -30.64
CA VAL A 283 14.81 -19.99 -31.42
C VAL A 283 13.55 -20.85 -31.53
N GLY A 284 13.68 -22.16 -31.75
CA GLY A 284 12.56 -23.07 -31.95
C GLY A 284 11.72 -22.70 -33.19
N TYR A 285 10.41 -22.52 -33.00
CA TYR A 285 9.55 -21.91 -34.01
C TYR A 285 9.20 -20.46 -33.62
N CYS A 286 9.56 -19.50 -34.48
CA CYS A 286 9.16 -18.10 -34.30
C CYS A 286 8.14 -17.66 -35.37
N GLN A 287 7.07 -17.00 -34.92
CA GLN A 287 6.01 -16.51 -35.80
C GLN A 287 6.57 -15.51 -36.82
N GLY A 288 6.19 -15.68 -38.10
CA GLY A 288 6.65 -14.84 -39.21
C GLY A 288 7.62 -15.57 -40.14
N SER A 289 8.52 -16.40 -39.58
CA SER A 289 9.49 -17.20 -40.36
C SER A 289 8.86 -18.11 -41.42
N GLY A 290 7.64 -18.61 -41.17
CA GLY A 290 6.85 -19.39 -42.13
C GLY A 290 6.54 -18.65 -43.44
N PHE A 291 6.39 -17.31 -43.43
CA PHE A 291 6.20 -16.54 -44.67
C PHE A 291 7.49 -16.44 -45.50
N ILE A 292 8.66 -16.44 -44.84
CA ILE A 292 9.96 -16.49 -45.51
C ILE A 292 10.17 -17.87 -46.15
N VAL A 293 9.87 -18.96 -45.45
CA VAL A 293 9.95 -20.31 -46.04
C VAL A 293 8.92 -20.49 -47.15
N GLY A 294 7.70 -19.97 -46.98
CA GLY A 294 6.69 -19.99 -48.03
C GLY A 294 7.15 -19.25 -49.29
N LEU A 295 7.87 -18.12 -49.16
CA LEU A 295 8.49 -17.41 -50.28
C LEU A 295 9.50 -18.30 -51.03
N LEU A 296 10.39 -18.99 -50.29
CA LEU A 296 11.39 -19.91 -50.87
C LEU A 296 10.71 -21.03 -51.67
N LEU A 297 9.73 -21.72 -51.06
CA LEU A 297 9.00 -22.83 -51.70
C LEU A 297 8.22 -22.35 -52.95
N MET A 298 7.60 -21.17 -52.92
CA MET A 298 6.91 -20.59 -54.08
C MET A 298 7.84 -20.24 -55.26
N GLN A 299 9.14 -20.03 -55.03
CA GLN A 299 10.11 -19.88 -56.13
C GLN A 299 10.60 -21.23 -56.67
N GLN A 300 9.87 -22.33 -56.44
CA GLN A 300 10.23 -23.69 -56.89
C GLN A 300 11.56 -24.18 -56.31
N MET A 301 11.78 -23.88 -55.03
CA MET A 301 12.86 -24.46 -54.23
C MET A 301 12.36 -25.73 -53.52
N PRO A 302 13.05 -26.88 -53.62
CA PRO A 302 12.66 -28.08 -52.86
C PRO A 302 12.89 -27.89 -51.36
N GLU A 303 12.30 -28.75 -50.53
CA GLU A 303 12.30 -28.57 -49.08
C GLU A 303 13.71 -28.68 -48.43
N GLU A 304 14.60 -29.51 -48.97
CA GLU A 304 15.97 -29.63 -48.46
C GLU A 304 16.78 -28.33 -48.67
N GLU A 305 16.69 -27.74 -49.87
CA GLU A 305 17.29 -26.45 -50.23
C GLU A 305 16.65 -25.29 -49.45
N ALA A 306 15.32 -25.29 -49.30
CA ALA A 306 14.60 -24.26 -48.54
C ALA A 306 15.00 -24.27 -47.06
N PHE A 307 15.19 -25.45 -46.47
CA PHE A 307 15.77 -25.61 -45.14
C PHE A 307 17.22 -25.11 -45.06
N ALA A 308 18.07 -25.46 -46.03
CA ALA A 308 19.46 -25.00 -46.09
C ALA A 308 19.57 -23.47 -46.19
N VAL A 309 18.77 -22.83 -47.05
CA VAL A 309 18.70 -21.37 -47.20
C VAL A 309 18.15 -20.71 -45.94
N LEU A 310 17.14 -21.29 -45.28
CA LEU A 310 16.65 -20.79 -43.99
C LEU A 310 17.73 -20.82 -42.90
N VAL A 311 18.54 -21.89 -42.80
CA VAL A 311 19.63 -21.96 -41.82
C VAL A 311 20.69 -20.89 -42.08
N ALA A 312 21.11 -20.70 -43.34
CA ALA A 312 22.05 -19.64 -43.72
C ALA A 312 21.50 -18.23 -43.44
N LEU A 313 20.21 -17.99 -43.76
CA LEU A 313 19.50 -16.75 -43.44
C LEU A 313 19.50 -16.43 -41.93
N MET A 314 19.31 -17.44 -41.10
CA MET A 314 19.32 -17.29 -39.65
C MET A 314 20.73 -16.95 -39.14
N GLN A 315 21.76 -17.66 -39.63
CA GLN A 315 23.13 -17.53 -39.15
C GLN A 315 23.86 -16.29 -39.69
N ASP A 316 23.86 -16.07 -41.01
CA ASP A 316 24.68 -15.03 -41.65
C ASP A 316 23.98 -13.67 -41.76
N TYR A 317 22.64 -13.63 -41.76
CA TYR A 317 21.85 -12.40 -42.02
C TYR A 317 21.20 -11.81 -40.75
N ARG A 318 21.69 -12.19 -39.55
CA ARG A 318 21.22 -11.74 -38.20
C ARG A 318 19.77 -12.10 -37.84
N LEU A 319 19.04 -12.82 -38.69
CA LEU A 319 17.63 -13.14 -38.44
C LEU A 319 17.44 -14.01 -37.19
N ARG A 320 18.40 -14.89 -36.86
CA ARG A 320 18.37 -15.71 -35.64
C ARG A 320 18.10 -14.87 -34.38
N ASP A 321 18.90 -13.84 -34.15
CA ASP A 321 18.80 -13.03 -32.93
C ASP A 321 17.56 -12.14 -32.90
N MET A 322 16.99 -11.78 -34.06
CA MET A 322 15.68 -11.13 -34.17
C MET A 322 14.53 -12.06 -33.81
N PHE A 323 14.62 -13.36 -34.15
CA PHE A 323 13.59 -14.35 -33.89
C PHE A 323 13.68 -15.02 -32.50
N LYS A 324 14.72 -14.75 -31.71
CA LYS A 324 14.84 -15.26 -30.33
C LYS A 324 13.64 -14.83 -29.45
N PRO A 325 13.23 -15.64 -28.46
CA PRO A 325 12.09 -15.32 -27.59
C PRO A 325 12.16 -13.97 -26.85
N SER A 326 13.37 -13.42 -26.63
CA SER A 326 13.56 -12.10 -26.02
C SER A 326 13.29 -10.92 -26.95
N MET A 327 13.22 -11.13 -28.28
CA MET A 327 13.02 -10.09 -29.31
C MET A 327 14.02 -8.91 -29.21
N ALA A 328 15.17 -9.11 -28.56
CA ALA A 328 16.09 -8.03 -28.21
C ALA A 328 16.66 -7.29 -29.45
N GLU A 329 17.09 -8.06 -30.45
CA GLU A 329 17.63 -7.53 -31.72
C GLU A 329 16.53 -6.88 -32.58
N LEU A 330 15.28 -7.36 -32.51
CA LEU A 330 14.14 -6.67 -33.13
C LEU A 330 13.92 -5.30 -32.48
N GLY A 331 14.05 -5.20 -31.15
CA GLY A 331 14.02 -3.95 -30.41
C GLY A 331 15.15 -2.98 -30.79
N VAL A 332 16.37 -3.49 -30.98
CA VAL A 332 17.50 -2.71 -31.55
C VAL A 332 17.11 -2.14 -32.91
N CYS A 333 16.54 -2.97 -33.81
CA CYS A 333 16.10 -2.54 -35.13
C CYS A 333 14.99 -1.48 -35.09
N MET A 334 14.01 -1.59 -34.18
CA MET A 334 12.98 -0.55 -34.01
C MET A 334 13.57 0.78 -33.55
N TYR A 335 14.44 0.76 -32.53
CA TYR A 335 15.11 1.97 -32.02
C TYR A 335 16.05 2.62 -33.05
N GLN A 336 16.75 1.80 -33.84
CA GLN A 336 17.56 2.26 -34.96
C GLN A 336 16.71 2.91 -36.05
N LEU A 337 15.59 2.29 -36.45
CA LEU A 337 14.68 2.87 -37.44
C LEU A 337 14.06 4.18 -36.93
N GLU A 338 13.60 4.23 -35.68
CA GLU A 338 13.03 5.42 -35.06
C GLU A 338 13.98 6.64 -35.14
N HIS A 339 15.27 6.43 -34.84
CA HIS A 339 16.30 7.48 -34.99
C HIS A 339 16.61 7.84 -36.44
N LEU A 340 16.52 6.88 -37.38
CA LEU A 340 16.67 7.18 -38.81
C LEU A 340 15.45 7.91 -39.39
N VAL A 341 14.24 7.70 -38.85
CA VAL A 341 13.05 8.49 -39.18
C VAL A 341 13.20 9.91 -38.63
N SER A 342 13.69 10.06 -37.39
CA SER A 342 14.04 11.38 -36.82
C SER A 342 15.06 12.15 -37.67
N ASP A 343 16.07 11.47 -38.24
CA ASP A 343 17.07 12.06 -39.14
C ASP A 343 16.52 12.47 -40.52
N THR A 344 15.62 11.66 -41.10
CA THR A 344 15.20 11.80 -42.51
C THR A 344 13.88 12.54 -42.68
N HIS A 345 12.99 12.43 -41.68
CA HIS A 345 11.63 12.95 -41.69
C HIS A 345 11.27 13.51 -40.30
N PRO A 346 11.93 14.60 -39.84
CA PRO A 346 11.76 15.13 -38.48
C PRO A 346 10.31 15.57 -38.20
N GLU A 347 9.58 16.06 -39.20
CA GLU A 347 8.16 16.43 -39.11
C GLU A 347 7.27 15.20 -38.81
N LEU A 348 7.51 14.09 -39.53
CA LEU A 348 6.81 12.82 -39.33
C LEU A 348 7.14 12.20 -37.97
N PHE A 349 8.41 12.28 -37.55
CA PHE A 349 8.84 11.83 -36.22
C PHE A 349 8.19 12.64 -35.10
N ALA A 350 8.11 13.97 -35.23
CA ALA A 350 7.44 14.83 -34.26
C ALA A 350 5.93 14.50 -34.16
N HIS A 351 5.27 14.25 -35.29
CA HIS A 351 3.87 13.82 -35.32
C HIS A 351 3.67 12.45 -34.64
N PHE A 352 4.50 11.45 -34.96
CA PHE A 352 4.47 10.14 -34.30
C PHE A 352 4.65 10.26 -32.78
N ALA A 353 5.57 11.12 -32.32
CA ALA A 353 5.79 11.36 -30.90
C ALA A 353 4.58 12.01 -30.21
N VAL A 354 3.91 12.98 -30.85
CA VAL A 354 2.68 13.60 -30.33
C VAL A 354 1.51 12.61 -30.28
N GLN A 355 1.40 11.70 -31.26
CA GLN A 355 0.35 10.68 -31.32
C GLN A 355 0.65 9.42 -30.48
N GLY A 356 1.81 9.34 -29.80
CA GLY A 356 2.24 8.14 -29.07
C GLY A 356 2.48 6.91 -29.97
N PHE A 357 2.73 7.13 -31.26
CA PHE A 357 2.76 6.09 -32.29
C PHE A 357 4.18 5.52 -32.45
N HIS A 358 4.46 4.43 -31.75
CA HIS A 358 5.79 3.81 -31.76
C HIS A 358 6.08 3.01 -33.04
N THR A 359 7.32 3.08 -33.53
CA THR A 359 7.85 2.35 -34.70
C THR A 359 7.52 0.86 -34.71
N SER A 360 7.51 0.23 -33.53
CA SER A 360 7.16 -1.18 -33.32
C SER A 360 5.73 -1.56 -33.72
N MET A 361 4.79 -0.61 -33.77
CA MET A 361 3.39 -0.87 -34.11
C MET A 361 3.18 -1.26 -35.59
N TYR A 362 4.04 -0.79 -36.49
CA TYR A 362 3.97 -1.09 -37.93
C TYR A 362 5.17 -1.90 -38.42
N ALA A 363 6.40 -1.46 -38.10
CA ALA A 363 7.62 -1.99 -38.71
C ALA A 363 8.02 -3.39 -38.21
N SER A 364 7.53 -3.84 -37.05
CA SER A 364 7.83 -5.19 -36.53
C SER A 364 7.49 -6.29 -37.54
N SER A 365 6.39 -6.12 -38.30
CA SER A 365 6.01 -7.06 -39.37
C SER A 365 7.02 -7.06 -40.52
N TRP A 366 7.43 -5.87 -40.98
CA TRP A 366 8.35 -5.68 -42.10
C TRP A 366 9.70 -6.33 -41.86
N PHE A 367 10.23 -6.22 -40.64
CA PHE A 367 11.51 -6.81 -40.25
C PHE A 367 11.41 -8.33 -40.03
N LEU A 368 10.35 -8.83 -39.39
CA LEU A 368 10.19 -10.27 -39.11
C LEU A 368 9.75 -11.10 -40.35
N THR A 369 9.22 -10.47 -41.39
CA THR A 369 8.78 -11.17 -42.61
C THR A 369 9.48 -10.69 -43.89
N LEU A 370 10.47 -9.80 -43.78
CA LEU A 370 11.17 -9.19 -44.92
C LEU A 370 10.19 -8.58 -45.94
N PHE A 371 9.20 -7.84 -45.43
CA PHE A 371 8.04 -7.28 -46.13
C PHE A 371 7.08 -8.27 -46.80
N THR A 372 7.30 -9.59 -46.77
CA THR A 372 6.45 -10.58 -47.47
C THR A 372 4.99 -10.63 -47.02
N THR A 373 4.67 -10.13 -45.83
CA THR A 373 3.28 -9.99 -45.32
C THR A 373 2.69 -8.60 -45.52
N ALA A 374 3.42 -7.67 -46.13
CA ALA A 374 3.07 -6.26 -46.26
C ALA A 374 3.07 -5.77 -47.71
N LEU A 375 3.70 -6.51 -48.63
CA LEU A 375 3.81 -6.17 -50.06
C LEU A 375 3.59 -7.43 -50.91
N SER A 376 3.08 -7.25 -52.12
CA SER A 376 2.84 -8.30 -53.11
C SER A 376 4.08 -9.14 -53.42
N LEU A 377 3.84 -10.41 -53.77
CA LEU A 377 4.87 -11.41 -54.02
C LEU A 377 5.98 -10.95 -54.99
N PRO A 378 5.71 -10.26 -56.13
CA PRO A 378 6.78 -9.81 -57.03
C PRO A 378 7.71 -8.77 -56.40
N LEU A 379 7.18 -7.84 -55.60
CA LEU A 379 7.96 -6.82 -54.92
C LEU A 379 8.70 -7.39 -53.69
N ALA A 380 8.05 -8.28 -52.94
CA ALA A 380 8.71 -9.02 -51.86
C ALA A 380 9.90 -9.85 -52.38
N CYS A 381 9.75 -10.56 -53.51
CA CYS A 381 10.85 -11.24 -54.20
C CYS A 381 12.00 -10.28 -54.54
N ARG A 382 11.72 -9.07 -55.06
CA ARG A 382 12.77 -8.09 -55.42
C ARG A 382 13.49 -7.50 -54.19
N ILE A 383 12.79 -7.30 -53.08
CA ILE A 383 13.39 -6.89 -51.81
C ILE A 383 14.30 -8.01 -51.30
N PHE A 384 13.86 -9.27 -51.42
CA PHE A 384 14.61 -10.45 -51.02
C PHE A 384 15.86 -10.69 -51.89
N ASP A 385 15.75 -10.53 -53.21
CA ASP A 385 16.87 -10.56 -54.18
C ASP A 385 18.03 -9.65 -53.70
N VAL A 386 17.71 -8.43 -53.28
CA VAL A 386 18.70 -7.45 -52.78
C VAL A 386 19.13 -7.74 -51.35
N PHE A 387 18.24 -8.22 -50.48
CA PHE A 387 18.55 -8.59 -49.10
C PHE A 387 19.62 -9.68 -49.02
N LEU A 388 19.57 -10.67 -49.91
CA LEU A 388 20.63 -11.69 -50.05
C LEU A 388 21.98 -11.15 -50.58
N SER A 389 22.03 -9.89 -51.02
CA SER A 389 23.22 -9.26 -51.59
C SER A 389 23.79 -8.15 -50.71
N GLU A 390 22.94 -7.34 -50.07
CA GLU A 390 23.31 -6.21 -49.20
C GLU A 390 23.07 -6.46 -47.70
N GLY A 391 22.34 -7.53 -47.34
CA GLY A 391 21.97 -7.83 -45.96
C GLY A 391 20.94 -6.87 -45.37
N MET A 392 20.82 -6.87 -44.04
CA MET A 392 19.78 -6.13 -43.30
C MET A 392 19.72 -4.62 -43.57
N GLU A 393 20.78 -4.00 -44.10
CA GLU A 393 20.79 -2.58 -44.46
C GLU A 393 19.69 -2.21 -45.47
N ILE A 394 19.33 -3.12 -46.40
CA ILE A 394 18.24 -2.86 -47.36
C ILE A 394 16.86 -2.79 -46.68
N ILE A 395 16.64 -3.52 -45.58
CA ILE A 395 15.35 -3.53 -44.87
C ILE A 395 15.10 -2.16 -44.22
N PHE A 396 16.12 -1.54 -43.65
CA PHE A 396 16.05 -0.15 -43.18
C PHE A 396 15.84 0.84 -44.34
N LYS A 397 16.57 0.70 -45.46
CA LYS A 397 16.40 1.57 -46.65
C LYS A 397 14.98 1.48 -47.22
N VAL A 398 14.41 0.28 -47.34
CA VAL A 398 13.04 0.08 -47.83
C VAL A 398 12.02 0.59 -46.82
N ALA A 399 12.21 0.38 -45.50
CA ALA A 399 11.32 0.93 -44.48
C ALA A 399 11.26 2.48 -44.53
N LEU A 400 12.42 3.13 -44.70
CA LEU A 400 12.51 4.58 -44.87
C LEU A 400 11.94 5.05 -46.21
N ALA A 401 12.14 4.30 -47.30
CA ALA A 401 11.58 4.60 -48.62
C ALA A 401 10.05 4.45 -48.66
N MET A 402 9.49 3.48 -47.95
CA MET A 402 8.06 3.33 -47.72
C MET A 402 7.51 4.56 -46.99
N LEU A 403 8.14 4.98 -45.88
CA LEU A 403 7.75 6.21 -45.17
C LEU A 403 7.87 7.46 -46.07
N GLN A 404 8.91 7.54 -46.91
CA GLN A 404 9.11 8.63 -47.87
C GLN A 404 8.00 8.75 -48.92
N LEU A 405 7.33 7.65 -49.28
CA LEU A 405 6.16 7.64 -50.19
C LEU A 405 4.82 7.96 -49.49
N GLY A 406 4.76 7.84 -48.16
CA GLY A 406 3.55 8.08 -47.37
C GLY A 406 3.57 9.36 -46.52
N LYS A 407 4.70 10.05 -46.42
CA LYS A 407 4.94 11.13 -45.45
C LYS A 407 3.94 12.28 -45.50
N ASP A 408 3.51 12.70 -46.69
CA ASP A 408 2.63 13.86 -46.86
C ASP A 408 1.22 13.62 -46.29
N ASP A 409 0.70 12.39 -46.42
CA ASP A 409 -0.59 11.98 -45.86
C ASP A 409 -0.46 11.60 -44.37
N LEU A 410 0.60 10.87 -44.00
CA LEU A 410 0.81 10.39 -42.63
C LEU A 410 0.86 11.50 -41.59
N VAL A 411 1.39 12.68 -41.93
CA VAL A 411 1.41 13.87 -41.05
C VAL A 411 0.00 14.43 -40.79
N SER A 412 -0.99 14.13 -41.63
CA SER A 412 -2.38 14.57 -41.46
C SER A 412 -3.28 13.59 -40.68
N LEU A 413 -2.83 12.36 -40.47
CA LEU A 413 -3.65 11.26 -39.92
C LEU A 413 -3.48 11.09 -38.40
N ASP A 414 -4.53 10.63 -37.73
CA ASP A 414 -4.51 10.24 -36.32
C ASP A 414 -3.89 8.84 -36.14
N MET A 415 -3.76 8.38 -34.88
CA MET A 415 -3.19 7.07 -34.55
C MET A 415 -3.91 5.90 -35.27
N GLU A 416 -5.24 5.91 -35.37
CA GLU A 416 -5.97 4.83 -36.07
C GLU A 416 -5.88 4.97 -37.59
N GLY A 417 -5.95 6.20 -38.11
CA GLY A 417 -5.76 6.52 -39.53
C GLY A 417 -4.38 6.09 -40.04
N MET A 418 -3.31 6.43 -39.32
CA MET A 418 -1.95 5.97 -39.65
C MET A 418 -1.88 4.44 -39.69
N LEU A 419 -2.42 3.75 -38.69
CA LEU A 419 -2.40 2.28 -38.63
C LEU A 419 -3.20 1.62 -39.77
N LYS A 420 -4.28 2.24 -40.26
CA LYS A 420 -5.03 1.82 -41.46
C LYS A 420 -4.21 2.07 -42.74
N PHE A 421 -3.60 3.24 -42.86
CA PHE A 421 -2.77 3.64 -43.99
C PHE A 421 -1.59 2.67 -44.19
N PHE A 422 -0.86 2.35 -43.11
CA PHE A 422 0.21 1.34 -43.12
C PHE A 422 -0.24 -0.07 -43.52
N GLN A 423 -1.51 -0.43 -43.31
CA GLN A 423 -2.05 -1.77 -43.62
C GLN A 423 -2.71 -1.90 -45.00
N LYS A 424 -3.00 -0.80 -45.70
CA LYS A 424 -3.76 -0.83 -46.97
C LYS A 424 -3.22 0.10 -48.05
N GLU A 425 -3.07 1.38 -47.74
CA GLU A 425 -2.77 2.40 -48.75
C GLU A 425 -1.27 2.46 -49.08
N LEU A 426 -0.41 2.31 -48.07
CA LEU A 426 1.02 2.32 -48.26
C LEU A 426 1.53 1.14 -49.14
N PRO A 427 1.04 -0.10 -48.98
CA PRO A 427 1.30 -1.19 -49.93
C PRO A 427 0.85 -0.86 -51.36
N GLY A 428 -0.39 -0.38 -51.55
CA GLY A 428 -0.90 -0.07 -52.89
C GLY A 428 -0.08 1.02 -53.62
N ARG A 429 0.41 2.03 -52.90
CA ARG A 429 1.33 3.05 -53.45
C ARG A 429 2.70 2.47 -53.81
N ALA A 430 3.25 1.59 -52.98
CA ALA A 430 4.51 0.90 -53.22
C ALA A 430 4.45 -0.05 -54.43
N GLU A 431 3.30 -0.69 -54.64
CA GLU A 431 3.03 -1.60 -55.76
C GLU A 431 2.72 -0.87 -57.07
N SER A 432 2.21 0.36 -56.98
CA SER A 432 1.95 1.22 -58.15
C SER A 432 3.23 1.69 -58.84
N ASP A 433 4.34 1.88 -58.10
CA ASP A 433 5.66 2.19 -58.69
C ASP A 433 6.82 1.48 -57.95
N PRO A 434 7.01 0.16 -58.20
CA PRO A 434 8.04 -0.63 -57.54
C PRO A 434 9.47 -0.17 -57.89
N ASN A 435 9.66 0.41 -59.08
CA ASN A 435 10.96 0.89 -59.53
C ASN A 435 11.38 2.14 -58.75
N ARG A 436 10.44 3.08 -58.53
CA ARG A 436 10.69 4.28 -57.73
C ARG A 436 10.90 3.97 -56.26
N LEU A 437 10.15 3.03 -55.66
CA LEU A 437 10.41 2.58 -54.29
C LEU A 437 11.87 2.10 -54.14
N MET A 438 12.31 1.19 -55.01
CA MET A 438 13.68 0.66 -54.95
C MET A 438 14.71 1.75 -55.25
N SER A 439 14.44 2.66 -56.19
CA SER A 439 15.32 3.81 -56.48
C SER A 439 15.47 4.75 -55.28
N ILE A 440 14.38 5.04 -54.56
CA ILE A 440 14.43 5.83 -53.31
C ILE A 440 15.26 5.08 -52.27
N ALA A 441 15.00 3.78 -52.06
CA ALA A 441 15.76 2.96 -51.12
C ALA A 441 17.27 2.94 -51.42
N TYR A 442 17.68 2.81 -52.70
CA TYR A 442 19.11 2.89 -53.08
C TYR A 442 19.72 4.28 -52.88
N SER A 443 18.93 5.35 -52.96
CA SER A 443 19.41 6.72 -52.72
C SER A 443 19.70 7.02 -51.25
N MET A 444 19.09 6.27 -50.32
CA MET A 444 19.18 6.48 -48.88
C MET A 444 20.51 5.98 -48.30
N LYS A 445 21.23 6.91 -47.65
CA LYS A 445 22.59 6.69 -47.12
C LYS A 445 22.56 6.48 -45.61
N ILE A 446 22.68 5.23 -45.18
CA ILE A 446 22.74 4.87 -43.75
C ILE A 446 24.19 4.95 -43.25
N ASN A 447 24.43 5.64 -42.14
CA ASN A 447 25.76 5.77 -41.56
C ASN A 447 26.05 4.61 -40.60
N GLN A 448 26.85 3.64 -41.04
CA GLN A 448 27.15 2.43 -40.26
C GLN A 448 27.87 2.69 -38.93
N LYS A 449 28.56 3.83 -38.76
CA LYS A 449 29.10 4.25 -37.44
C LYS A 449 27.98 4.71 -36.49
N ARG A 450 26.92 5.33 -37.01
CA ARG A 450 25.75 5.74 -36.23
C ARG A 450 24.88 4.54 -35.84
N MET A 451 24.66 3.59 -36.75
CA MET A 451 23.94 2.34 -36.44
C MET A 451 24.56 1.61 -35.24
N LYS A 452 25.89 1.40 -35.29
CA LYS A 452 26.66 0.79 -34.18
C LYS A 452 26.79 1.65 -32.92
N LYS A 453 26.41 2.94 -32.96
CA LYS A 453 26.24 3.76 -31.75
C LYS A 453 24.86 3.52 -31.16
N LEU A 454 23.80 3.64 -31.96
CA LEU A 454 22.41 3.42 -31.54
C LEU A 454 22.19 2.01 -30.98
N GLU A 455 22.86 0.99 -31.55
CA GLU A 455 22.94 -0.38 -31.02
C GLU A 455 23.43 -0.43 -29.57
N LYS A 456 24.49 0.32 -29.24
CA LYS A 456 25.06 0.40 -27.89
C LYS A 456 24.23 1.29 -26.96
N ASP A 457 23.76 2.42 -27.45
CA ASP A 457 22.90 3.34 -26.71
C ASP A 457 21.61 2.62 -26.26
N TYR A 458 20.97 1.85 -27.15
CA TYR A 458 19.84 0.98 -26.82
C TYR A 458 20.21 -0.15 -25.85
N THR A 459 21.36 -0.80 -26.04
CA THR A 459 21.81 -1.86 -25.11
C THR A 459 21.97 -1.32 -23.69
N VAL A 460 22.59 -0.15 -23.53
CA VAL A 460 22.72 0.52 -22.23
C VAL A 460 21.36 0.93 -21.66
N LEU A 461 20.46 1.46 -22.51
CA LEU A 461 19.09 1.80 -22.10
C LEU A 461 18.34 0.57 -21.55
N LYS A 462 18.40 -0.58 -22.24
CA LYS A 462 17.73 -1.82 -21.79
C LYS A 462 18.40 -2.49 -20.59
N MET A 463 19.71 -2.35 -20.41
CA MET A 463 20.37 -2.73 -19.16
C MET A 463 19.84 -1.88 -17.99
N LYS A 464 19.78 -0.56 -18.15
CA LYS A 464 19.27 0.36 -17.12
C LYS A 464 17.80 0.12 -16.79
N GLU A 465 16.93 -0.06 -17.79
CA GLU A 465 15.52 -0.43 -17.57
C GLU A 465 15.38 -1.75 -16.79
N GLN A 466 16.23 -2.75 -17.08
CA GLN A 466 16.20 -4.04 -16.38
C GLN A 466 16.73 -3.93 -14.95
N GLU A 467 17.77 -3.12 -14.71
CA GLU A 467 18.29 -2.79 -13.38
C GLU A 467 17.21 -2.08 -12.54
N GLU A 468 16.57 -1.05 -13.08
CA GLU A 468 15.43 -0.35 -12.46
C GLU A 468 14.25 -1.30 -12.19
N MET A 469 13.95 -2.21 -13.11
CA MET A 469 12.91 -3.24 -12.92
C MET A 469 13.27 -4.28 -11.85
N VAL A 470 14.55 -4.56 -11.62
CA VAL A 470 15.01 -5.45 -10.54
C VAL A 470 15.00 -4.72 -9.20
N GLU A 471 15.45 -3.46 -9.15
CA GLU A 471 15.37 -2.61 -7.97
C GLU A 471 13.92 -2.35 -7.56
N LEU A 472 13.03 -2.03 -8.50
CA LEU A 472 11.59 -1.87 -8.24
C LEU A 472 10.95 -3.16 -7.70
N ARG A 473 11.38 -4.34 -8.19
CA ARG A 473 10.94 -5.64 -7.64
C ARG A 473 11.45 -5.85 -6.22
N ARG A 474 12.72 -5.56 -5.93
CA ARG A 474 13.27 -5.59 -4.56
C ARG A 474 12.48 -4.66 -3.64
N LEU A 475 12.32 -3.39 -4.02
CA LEU A 475 11.65 -2.36 -3.23
C LEU A 475 10.18 -2.72 -2.97
N ARG A 476 9.48 -3.36 -3.93
CA ARG A 476 8.12 -3.88 -3.73
C ARG A 476 8.07 -4.99 -2.68
N THR A 477 9.01 -5.94 -2.71
CA THR A 477 9.12 -6.99 -1.68
C THR A 477 9.47 -6.40 -0.32
N GLU A 478 10.43 -5.47 -0.27
CA GLU A 478 10.88 -4.78 0.95
C GLU A 478 9.72 -3.97 1.58
N ASN A 479 8.96 -3.21 0.79
CA ASN A 479 7.75 -2.51 1.23
C ASN A 479 6.65 -3.48 1.72
N ARG A 480 6.51 -4.66 1.12
CA ARG A 480 5.55 -5.68 1.59
C ARG A 480 5.91 -6.21 2.97
N MET A 481 7.19 -6.54 3.19
CA MET A 481 7.68 -6.98 4.50
C MET A 481 7.57 -5.89 5.56
N LEU A 482 7.85 -4.63 5.19
CA LEU A 482 7.70 -3.49 6.09
C LEU A 482 6.23 -3.27 6.49
N ARG A 483 5.28 -3.32 5.55
CA ARG A 483 3.84 -3.23 5.85
C ARG A 483 3.37 -4.34 6.78
N GLN A 484 3.75 -5.59 6.52
CA GLN A 484 3.43 -6.70 7.42
C GLN A 484 4.01 -6.51 8.83
N ARG A 485 5.21 -5.92 8.95
CA ARG A 485 5.79 -5.56 10.25
C ARG A 485 5.04 -4.41 10.94
N THR A 486 4.58 -3.42 10.19
CA THR A 486 3.74 -2.34 10.71
C THR A 486 2.38 -2.87 11.19
N GLU A 487 1.70 -3.68 10.37
CA GLU A 487 0.42 -4.35 10.72
C GLU A 487 0.54 -5.17 12.01
N LEU A 488 1.65 -5.90 12.21
CA LEU A 488 1.91 -6.65 13.44
C LEU A 488 2.15 -5.74 14.65
N LEU A 489 2.97 -4.69 14.51
CA LEU A 489 3.25 -3.74 15.59
C LEU A 489 2.01 -2.91 15.97
N GLU A 490 1.16 -2.58 14.99
CA GLU A 490 -0.14 -1.94 15.22
C GLU A 490 -1.06 -2.87 16.03
N ALA A 491 -1.15 -4.16 15.67
CA ALA A 491 -1.91 -5.16 16.41
C ALA A 491 -1.39 -5.37 17.85
N GLU A 492 -0.06 -5.48 18.04
CA GLU A 492 0.57 -5.54 19.38
C GLU A 492 0.26 -4.28 20.21
N SER A 493 0.32 -3.10 19.60
CA SER A 493 0.02 -1.83 20.28
C SER A 493 -1.46 -1.72 20.68
N ALA A 494 -2.37 -2.23 19.84
CA ALA A 494 -3.80 -2.26 20.13
C ALA A 494 -4.13 -3.24 21.27
N GLU A 495 -3.51 -4.43 21.28
CA GLU A 495 -3.68 -5.40 22.37
C GLU A 495 -3.15 -4.86 23.71
N LEU A 496 -2.01 -4.13 23.68
CA LEU A 496 -1.47 -3.43 24.86
C LEU A 496 -2.37 -2.29 25.33
N ALA A 497 -2.97 -1.52 24.42
CA ALA A 497 -3.93 -0.48 24.76
C ALA A 497 -5.21 -1.07 25.38
N GLU A 498 -5.74 -2.18 24.82
CA GLU A 498 -6.90 -2.89 25.37
C GLU A 498 -6.61 -3.46 26.78
N LYS A 499 -5.42 -4.04 26.99
CA LYS A 499 -4.95 -4.48 28.31
C LYS A 499 -4.89 -3.33 29.30
N LEU A 500 -4.39 -2.15 28.90
CA LEU A 500 -4.33 -0.96 29.74
C LEU A 500 -5.74 -0.46 30.11
N VAL A 501 -6.64 -0.33 29.13
CA VAL A 501 -8.02 0.12 29.33
C VAL A 501 -8.78 -0.83 30.24
N ARG A 502 -8.73 -2.15 30.00
CA ARG A 502 -9.31 -3.15 30.90
C ARG A 502 -8.74 -3.04 32.32
N GLY A 503 -7.44 -2.83 32.44
CA GLY A 503 -6.76 -2.60 33.72
C GLY A 503 -7.05 -1.24 34.37
N GLN A 504 -7.66 -0.28 33.67
CA GLN A 504 -8.21 0.96 34.24
C GLN A 504 -9.67 0.78 34.66
N VAL A 505 -10.48 0.13 33.81
CA VAL A 505 -11.89 -0.19 34.11
C VAL A 505 -11.99 -1.06 35.37
N SER A 506 -11.23 -2.15 35.48
CA SER A 506 -11.23 -3.02 36.67
C SER A 506 -10.92 -2.25 37.97
N ARG A 507 -10.01 -1.26 37.92
CA ARG A 507 -9.69 -0.42 39.08
C ARG A 507 -10.79 0.59 39.39
N ALA A 508 -11.44 1.17 38.38
CA ALA A 508 -12.59 2.04 38.59
C ALA A 508 -13.80 1.27 39.16
N GLU A 509 -14.02 0.03 38.71
CA GLU A 509 -15.03 -0.89 39.26
C GLU A 509 -14.71 -1.26 40.72
N GLU A 510 -13.44 -1.60 41.03
CA GLU A 510 -12.97 -1.84 42.41
C GLU A 510 -13.15 -0.60 43.31
N GLU A 511 -12.82 0.60 42.82
CA GLU A 511 -12.99 1.87 43.54
C GLU A 511 -14.48 2.22 43.76
N GLU A 512 -15.36 1.99 42.77
CA GLU A 512 -16.81 2.19 42.92
C GLU A 512 -17.41 1.21 43.93
N ILE A 513 -17.05 -0.08 43.85
CA ILE A 513 -17.49 -1.11 44.80
C ILE A 513 -17.01 -0.76 46.23
N ALA A 514 -15.76 -0.33 46.38
CA ALA A 514 -15.22 0.10 47.68
C ALA A 514 -15.95 1.33 48.23
N PHE A 515 -16.27 2.32 47.38
CA PHE A 515 -17.02 3.51 47.78
C PHE A 515 -18.46 3.17 48.19
N VAL A 516 -19.16 2.31 47.43
CA VAL A 516 -20.51 1.83 47.78
C VAL A 516 -20.49 1.08 49.11
N ALA A 517 -19.56 0.14 49.28
CA ALA A 517 -19.42 -0.61 50.53
C ALA A 517 -19.10 0.30 51.73
N GLN A 518 -18.23 1.31 51.56
CA GLN A 518 -17.92 2.29 52.59
C GLN A 518 -19.14 3.17 52.94
N ARG A 519 -19.95 3.55 51.95
CA ARG A 519 -21.20 4.30 52.15
C ARG A 519 -22.22 3.47 52.93
N GLU A 520 -22.44 2.22 52.55
CA GLU A 520 -23.37 1.30 53.24
C GLU A 520 -22.91 1.00 54.68
N LEU A 521 -21.62 0.75 54.88
CA LEU A 521 -21.02 0.54 56.19
C LEU A 521 -21.15 1.79 57.09
N THR A 522 -21.09 2.99 56.50
CA THR A 522 -21.33 4.25 57.22
C THR A 522 -22.81 4.44 57.59
N ALA A 523 -23.74 4.09 56.68
CA ALA A 523 -25.18 4.10 56.97
C ALA A 523 -25.55 3.08 58.06
N LEU A 524 -24.99 1.86 58.00
CA LEU A 524 -25.15 0.84 59.04
C LEU A 524 -24.62 1.29 60.40
N ARG A 525 -23.49 2.01 60.44
CA ARG A 525 -22.98 2.64 61.68
C ARG A 525 -23.96 3.68 62.24
N HIS A 526 -24.58 4.50 61.39
CA HIS A 526 -25.56 5.50 61.82
C HIS A 526 -26.80 4.85 62.43
N VAL A 527 -27.41 3.89 61.73
CA VAL A 527 -28.58 3.13 62.21
C VAL A 527 -28.26 2.34 63.49
N HIS A 528 -27.05 1.80 63.60
CA HIS A 528 -26.60 1.15 64.84
C HIS A 528 -26.48 2.13 66.01
N LEU A 529 -25.94 3.33 65.77
CA LEU A 529 -25.82 4.39 66.79
C LEU A 529 -27.19 4.92 67.23
N GLU A 530 -28.12 5.16 66.31
CA GLU A 530 -29.52 5.47 66.61
C GLU A 530 -30.18 4.37 67.45
N THR A 531 -29.93 3.10 67.10
CA THR A 531 -30.42 1.93 67.86
C THR A 531 -29.79 1.81 69.25
N LEU A 532 -28.57 2.33 69.45
CA LEU A 532 -27.94 2.40 70.77
C LEU A 532 -28.52 3.55 71.60
N HIS A 533 -28.60 4.77 71.07
CA HIS A 533 -29.23 5.90 71.76
C HIS A 533 -30.68 5.58 72.16
N GLY A 534 -31.50 5.02 71.26
CA GLY A 534 -32.87 4.62 71.58
C GLY A 534 -32.96 3.50 72.64
N LYS A 535 -31.92 2.67 72.80
CA LYS A 535 -31.82 1.71 73.92
C LYS A 535 -31.37 2.37 75.21
N GLU A 536 -30.50 3.38 75.14
CA GLU A 536 -30.00 4.16 76.27
C GLU A 536 -31.11 5.04 76.86
N GLU A 537 -31.90 5.71 76.01
CA GLU A 537 -33.15 6.39 76.41
C GLU A 537 -34.16 5.41 77.06
N LEU A 538 -34.35 4.22 76.48
CA LEU A 538 -35.22 3.18 77.05
C LEU A 538 -34.65 2.51 78.33
N LEU A 539 -33.36 2.66 78.61
CA LEU A 539 -32.76 2.28 79.90
C LEU A 539 -32.98 3.41 80.91
N HIS A 540 -32.72 4.66 80.53
CA HIS A 540 -32.90 5.82 81.40
C HIS A 540 -34.36 5.95 81.87
N GLN A 541 -35.34 5.81 80.96
CA GLN A 541 -36.77 5.78 81.32
C GLN A 541 -37.13 4.63 82.29
N LYS A 542 -36.40 3.52 82.26
CA LYS A 542 -36.58 2.41 83.22
C LYS A 542 -35.90 2.69 84.55
N GLU A 543 -34.74 3.35 84.55
CA GLU A 543 -34.06 3.80 85.75
C GLU A 543 -34.88 4.86 86.49
N GLU A 544 -35.44 5.84 85.79
CA GLU A 544 -36.40 6.81 86.33
C GLU A 544 -37.66 6.13 86.90
N LEU A 545 -38.23 5.15 86.19
CA LEU A 545 -39.38 4.38 86.68
C LEU A 545 -39.02 3.55 87.93
N ILE A 546 -37.84 2.92 87.95
CA ILE A 546 -37.33 2.18 89.11
C ILE A 546 -37.12 3.13 90.30
N GLN A 547 -36.58 4.33 90.08
CA GLN A 547 -36.42 5.34 91.14
C GLN A 547 -37.78 5.78 91.69
N CYS A 548 -38.76 6.09 90.83
CA CYS A 548 -40.13 6.41 91.25
C CYS A 548 -40.75 5.31 92.13
N LEU A 549 -40.57 4.04 91.74
CA LEU A 549 -41.08 2.88 92.48
C LEU A 549 -40.31 2.63 93.79
N GLN A 550 -39.01 2.95 93.85
CA GLN A 550 -38.24 2.92 95.10
C GLN A 550 -38.72 4.01 96.07
N ASP A 551 -38.92 5.24 95.59
CA ASP A 551 -39.41 6.35 96.40
C ASP A 551 -40.86 6.13 96.89
N GLU A 552 -41.68 5.41 96.12
CA GLU A 552 -43.01 4.94 96.55
C GLU A 552 -42.92 3.83 97.60
N LEU A 553 -42.07 2.82 97.39
CA LEU A 553 -41.84 1.75 98.38
C LEU A 553 -41.28 2.28 99.71
N VAL A 554 -40.42 3.30 99.67
CA VAL A 554 -39.91 3.98 100.87
C VAL A 554 -41.04 4.72 101.59
N ARG A 555 -41.92 5.43 100.87
CA ARG A 555 -43.10 6.09 101.46
C ARG A 555 -44.07 5.09 102.09
N VAL A 556 -44.33 3.96 101.44
CA VAL A 556 -45.18 2.89 102.00
C VAL A 556 -44.57 2.33 103.29
N ARG A 557 -43.27 1.99 103.28
CA ARG A 557 -42.58 1.49 104.48
C ARG A 557 -42.51 2.50 105.63
N LEU A 558 -42.38 3.79 105.32
CA LEU A 558 -42.44 4.85 106.33
C LEU A 558 -43.83 4.87 106.99
N HIS A 559 -44.90 4.80 106.19
CA HIS A 559 -46.27 4.78 106.70
C HIS A 559 -46.58 3.48 107.48
N GLU A 560 -46.06 2.33 107.05
CA GLU A 560 -46.12 1.07 107.83
C GLU A 560 -45.45 1.24 109.21
N ALA A 561 -44.25 1.83 109.27
CA ALA A 561 -43.54 2.08 110.53
C ALA A 561 -44.25 3.09 111.44
N GLU A 562 -44.89 4.13 110.87
CA GLU A 562 -45.74 5.07 111.62
C GLU A 562 -46.98 4.38 112.21
N ASN A 563 -47.59 3.45 111.48
CA ASN A 563 -48.72 2.65 111.96
C ASN A 563 -48.29 1.67 113.07
N ASP A 564 -47.13 1.01 112.93
CA ASP A 564 -46.57 0.13 113.97
C ASP A 564 -46.20 0.91 115.25
N ALA A 565 -45.69 2.15 115.13
CA ALA A 565 -45.45 3.03 116.27
C ALA A 565 -46.76 3.38 117.00
N GLN A 566 -47.82 3.76 116.27
CA GLN A 566 -49.14 4.00 116.86
C GLN A 566 -49.69 2.73 117.56
N ILE A 567 -49.47 1.55 116.99
CA ILE A 567 -49.84 0.26 117.60
C ILE A 567 -49.02 0.00 118.89
N TYR A 568 -47.76 0.42 118.95
CA TYR A 568 -46.95 0.34 120.18
C TYR A 568 -47.51 1.23 121.29
N ASP A 569 -47.75 2.52 120.99
CA ASP A 569 -48.27 3.49 121.96
C ASP A 569 -49.64 3.07 122.52
N LEU A 570 -50.53 2.56 121.66
CA LEU A 570 -51.83 2.02 122.06
C LEU A 570 -51.67 0.79 122.98
N ARG A 571 -50.68 -0.08 122.75
CA ARG A 571 -50.38 -1.23 123.62
C ARG A 571 -49.75 -0.82 124.95
N GLU A 572 -48.93 0.22 124.98
CA GLU A 572 -48.39 0.82 126.20
C GLU A 572 -49.52 1.40 127.06
N ARG A 573 -50.42 2.19 126.45
CA ARG A 573 -51.54 2.82 127.15
C ARG A 573 -52.53 1.81 127.75
N ILE A 574 -52.72 0.65 127.11
CA ILE A 574 -53.48 -0.47 127.70
C ILE A 574 -52.77 -1.02 128.94
N ARG A 575 -51.43 -1.17 128.89
CA ARG A 575 -50.62 -1.71 129.98
C ARG A 575 -50.67 -0.85 131.25
N GLU A 576 -50.67 0.47 131.11
CA GLU A 576 -50.86 1.41 132.23
C GLU A 576 -52.23 1.20 132.91
N LEU A 577 -53.31 1.15 132.13
CA LEU A 577 -54.68 0.99 132.62
C LEU A 577 -54.91 -0.38 133.30
N GLU A 578 -54.17 -1.41 132.91
CA GLU A 578 -54.16 -2.70 133.60
C GLU A 578 -53.40 -2.66 134.95
N GLN A 579 -52.36 -1.83 135.05
CA GLN A 579 -51.55 -1.70 136.27
C GLN A 579 -52.25 -0.86 137.35
N ASP A 580 -52.90 0.25 137.00
CA ASP A 580 -53.74 1.04 137.93
C ASP A 580 -54.86 0.18 138.54
N LYS A 581 -55.50 -0.63 137.70
CA LYS A 581 -56.57 -1.57 138.09
C LYS A 581 -56.09 -2.66 139.07
N LYS A 582 -54.78 -2.91 139.14
CA LYS A 582 -54.16 -3.86 140.08
C LYS A 582 -53.87 -3.22 141.44
N GLN A 583 -53.41 -1.95 141.46
CA GLN A 583 -53.15 -1.23 142.72
C GLN A 583 -54.43 -1.00 143.55
N LEU A 584 -55.57 -0.83 142.90
CA LEU A 584 -56.89 -0.60 143.53
C LEU A 584 -57.51 -1.82 144.26
N ARG A 585 -56.76 -2.91 144.52
CA ARG A 585 -57.32 -4.16 145.08
C ARG A 585 -56.73 -4.67 146.40
N GLU A 586 -55.65 -4.09 146.92
CA GLU A 586 -54.88 -4.70 148.03
C GLU A 586 -54.45 -3.72 149.14
N CYS A 587 -55.37 -3.20 149.97
CA CYS A 587 -55.03 -2.67 151.31
C CYS A 587 -56.21 -2.40 152.27
N THR A 588 -56.22 -3.07 153.43
CA THR A 588 -56.95 -2.76 154.69
C THR A 588 -56.38 -3.61 155.83
N PRO A 589 -56.39 -3.21 157.13
CA PRO A 589 -56.72 -1.92 157.75
C PRO A 589 -55.41 -1.30 158.36
N ASP A 590 -55.23 -0.67 159.52
CA ASP A 590 -56.08 -0.30 160.69
C ASP A 590 -55.46 0.90 161.49
N ASN A 591 -55.87 1.08 162.75
CA ASN A 591 -55.67 2.24 163.64
C ASN A 591 -54.35 2.31 164.43
N SER A 592 -53.90 3.54 164.73
CA SER A 592 -53.92 4.04 166.13
C SER A 592 -53.60 5.55 166.23
N VAL A 593 -54.24 6.22 167.20
CA VAL A 593 -54.17 7.68 167.40
C VAL A 593 -53.24 8.02 168.57
N ALA A 594 -52.20 8.84 168.33
CA ALA A 594 -51.41 9.49 169.39
C ALA A 594 -50.61 10.73 168.89
N HIS A 595 -49.72 10.53 167.92
CA HIS A 595 -48.57 11.41 167.67
C HIS A 595 -48.91 12.87 167.24
N LEU A 596 -50.12 13.11 166.72
CA LEU A 596 -50.58 14.45 166.33
C LEU A 596 -51.14 15.30 167.48
N GLN A 597 -51.20 14.77 168.71
CA GLN A 597 -51.48 15.58 169.91
C GLN A 597 -50.20 16.11 170.58
N GLU A 598 -49.03 15.53 170.29
CA GLU A 598 -47.75 15.95 170.89
C GLU A 598 -47.09 17.12 170.14
N GLU A 599 -47.27 17.23 168.81
CA GLU A 599 -46.79 18.41 168.05
C GLU A 599 -47.40 19.73 168.54
N LEU A 600 -48.64 19.70 169.06
CA LEU A 600 -49.31 20.87 169.62
C LEU A 600 -48.60 21.41 170.88
N ILE A 601 -47.86 20.56 171.60
CA ILE A 601 -47.01 20.94 172.73
C ILE A 601 -45.67 21.51 172.22
N ALA A 602 -45.09 20.88 171.18
CA ALA A 602 -43.83 21.29 170.57
C ALA A 602 -43.88 22.65 169.84
N VAL A 603 -45.06 23.18 169.53
CA VAL A 603 -45.23 24.54 168.97
C VAL A 603 -45.16 25.61 170.06
N LYS A 604 -45.76 25.39 171.24
CA LYS A 604 -45.78 26.39 172.32
C LYS A 604 -44.44 26.59 173.03
N LEU A 605 -43.55 25.60 173.03
CA LEU A 605 -42.18 25.79 173.55
C LEU A 605 -41.33 26.72 172.65
N ARG A 606 -41.48 26.63 171.32
CA ARG A 606 -40.79 27.52 170.36
C ARG A 606 -41.19 29.00 170.49
N GLU A 607 -42.41 29.28 170.98
CA GLU A 607 -42.89 30.64 171.30
C GLU A 607 -42.10 31.28 172.46
N ALA A 608 -41.63 30.47 173.42
CA ALA A 608 -40.83 30.95 174.55
C ALA A 608 -39.34 31.14 174.20
N GLU A 609 -38.74 30.23 173.43
CA GLU A 609 -37.32 30.30 173.06
C GLU A 609 -37.02 31.48 172.11
N ALA A 610 -37.97 31.81 171.23
CA ALA A 610 -37.91 33.00 170.37
C ALA A 610 -37.82 34.33 171.15
N ASN A 611 -38.26 34.36 172.42
CA ASN A 611 -38.18 35.54 173.29
C ASN A 611 -36.81 35.72 173.98
N LEU A 612 -35.92 34.72 173.90
CA LEU A 612 -34.56 34.78 174.46
C LEU A 612 -33.51 35.10 173.39
N SER A 613 -33.56 34.47 172.21
CA SER A 613 -32.65 34.78 171.10
C SER A 613 -32.78 36.22 170.60
N LEU A 614 -33.96 36.83 170.75
CA LEU A 614 -34.21 38.24 170.45
C LEU A 614 -33.49 39.24 171.39
N LYS A 615 -32.80 38.77 172.45
CA LYS A 615 -31.89 39.58 173.27
C LYS A 615 -30.43 39.47 172.78
N ASP A 616 -29.93 38.27 172.53
CA ASP A 616 -28.56 38.06 172.03
C ASP A 616 -28.33 38.71 170.66
N VAL A 617 -29.34 38.68 169.78
CA VAL A 617 -29.29 39.37 168.48
C VAL A 617 -29.20 40.90 168.66
N ARG A 618 -29.85 41.48 169.67
CA ARG A 618 -29.73 42.92 169.97
C ARG A 618 -28.33 43.31 170.46
N GLN A 619 -27.61 42.39 171.09
CA GLN A 619 -26.22 42.62 171.49
C GLN A 619 -25.24 42.52 170.30
N ARG A 620 -25.37 41.48 169.46
CA ARG A 620 -24.52 41.33 168.26
C ARG A 620 -24.76 42.39 167.18
N VAL A 621 -25.97 42.92 167.06
CA VAL A 621 -26.25 44.08 166.18
C VAL A 621 -25.56 45.36 166.68
N SER A 622 -25.38 45.52 168.00
CA SER A 622 -24.58 46.62 168.57
C SER A 622 -23.10 46.50 168.15
N GLU A 623 -22.51 45.31 168.35
CA GLU A 623 -21.10 45.03 168.02
C GLU A 623 -20.81 45.16 166.51
N LEU A 624 -21.71 44.66 165.65
CA LEU A 624 -21.56 44.80 164.21
C LEU A 624 -21.82 46.24 163.71
N SER A 625 -22.57 47.08 164.44
CA SER A 625 -22.68 48.51 164.10
C SER A 625 -21.35 49.25 164.28
N ALA A 626 -20.51 48.85 165.24
CA ALA A 626 -19.15 49.37 165.37
C ALA A 626 -18.22 48.91 164.23
N SER A 627 -18.54 47.82 163.53
CA SER A 627 -17.79 47.34 162.36
C SER A 627 -18.02 48.15 161.08
N TRP A 628 -18.90 49.17 161.11
CA TRP A 628 -18.93 50.31 160.17
C TRP A 628 -17.51 50.85 159.87
N GLN A 629 -16.63 50.76 160.87
CA GLN A 629 -15.21 51.11 160.88
C GLN A 629 -14.46 51.16 159.52
N LYS A 630 -14.44 50.05 158.77
CA LYS A 630 -13.22 49.70 158.00
C LYS A 630 -13.37 49.27 156.54
N HIS A 631 -14.57 49.02 156.01
CA HIS A 631 -14.72 48.62 154.58
C HIS A 631 -15.76 49.42 153.80
N LEU A 632 -15.97 50.68 154.20
CA LEU A 632 -16.57 51.73 153.36
C LEU A 632 -15.52 52.43 152.47
N GLN A 633 -14.28 51.91 152.40
CA GLN A 633 -13.10 52.70 152.02
C GLN A 633 -12.22 52.09 150.91
N GLU A 634 -12.57 50.90 150.41
CA GLU A 634 -12.04 50.29 149.18
C GLU A 634 -13.24 49.79 148.33
N HIS A 635 -14.17 50.68 147.95
CA HIS A 635 -14.03 51.61 146.83
C HIS A 635 -13.94 50.87 145.48
N ARG A 636 -15.03 50.49 144.79
CA ARG A 636 -16.16 51.25 144.21
C ARG A 636 -15.88 51.76 142.78
N ALA A 637 -16.80 51.44 141.86
CA ALA A 637 -16.79 51.68 140.40
C ALA A 637 -15.77 50.82 139.61
N ALA A 638 -16.01 50.44 138.35
CA ALA A 638 -17.14 50.63 137.41
C ALA A 638 -17.37 49.29 136.65
N HIS A 639 -18.57 48.85 136.24
CA HIS A 639 -19.50 49.42 135.25
C HIS A 639 -18.87 49.73 133.87
N ALA A 640 -19.09 48.86 132.87
CA ALA A 640 -19.46 49.22 131.50
C ALA A 640 -19.90 47.97 130.69
N SER A 641 -20.66 48.18 129.62
CA SER A 641 -21.37 47.14 128.82
C SER A 641 -20.90 47.05 127.36
N GLN A 642 -21.57 46.18 126.58
CA GLN A 642 -21.77 46.24 125.10
C GLN A 642 -20.76 45.47 124.17
N PRO A 643 -21.13 45.14 122.89
CA PRO A 643 -21.05 43.74 122.44
C PRO A 643 -20.55 43.49 120.98
N ALA A 644 -20.71 42.23 120.53
CA ALA A 644 -20.97 41.75 119.16
C ALA A 644 -19.83 41.45 118.15
N ASP A 645 -20.16 40.48 117.28
CA ASP A 645 -19.70 40.12 115.93
C ASP A 645 -18.32 39.50 115.59
N SER A 646 -18.44 38.52 114.66
CA SER A 646 -17.50 38.02 113.65
C SER A 646 -16.25 37.18 114.03
N THR A 647 -16.08 36.06 113.30
CA THR A 647 -14.91 35.15 113.27
C THR A 647 -13.89 35.61 112.20
N PRO A 648 -12.58 35.22 112.23
CA PRO A 648 -12.17 33.92 111.62
C PRO A 648 -10.80 33.26 112.06
N LYS A 649 -10.66 31.96 111.73
CA LYS A 649 -9.46 31.17 111.29
C LYS A 649 -8.01 31.57 111.69
N LYS A 650 -7.23 30.62 112.25
CA LYS A 650 -5.83 30.30 111.82
C LYS A 650 -5.22 29.00 112.42
N LEU A 651 -4.01 28.62 111.94
CA LEU A 651 -3.03 27.59 112.40
C LEU A 651 -3.32 26.12 111.98
N LEU A 652 -2.37 25.25 111.60
CA LEU A 652 -0.96 25.27 111.08
C LEU A 652 -0.83 24.00 110.15
N PHE A 653 -0.01 23.81 109.11
CA PHE A 653 1.25 24.40 108.57
C PHE A 653 2.51 23.53 108.81
N TRP A 654 2.97 22.90 107.72
CA TRP A 654 4.32 22.39 107.38
C TRP A 654 4.71 20.92 107.65
N GLU A 655 4.72 20.12 106.56
CA GLU A 655 5.74 19.09 106.32
C GLU A 655 5.99 18.78 104.81
N SER A 656 5.02 18.99 103.90
CA SER A 656 5.07 18.53 102.49
C SER A 656 6.15 19.13 101.55
N ARG A 657 6.79 20.25 101.90
CA ARG A 657 7.44 21.14 100.90
C ARG A 657 8.78 20.63 100.31
N GLY A 658 9.28 19.48 100.76
CA GLY A 658 10.52 18.89 100.22
C GLY A 658 10.30 18.07 98.95
N GLN A 659 9.29 17.19 98.95
CA GLN A 659 9.01 16.28 97.84
C GLN A 659 8.47 17.00 96.60
N GLU A 660 7.73 18.08 96.78
CA GLU A 660 7.21 18.91 95.68
C GLU A 660 8.34 19.53 94.84
N VAL A 661 9.46 19.95 95.45
CA VAL A 661 10.54 20.65 94.74
C VAL A 661 11.35 19.68 93.87
N GLN A 662 11.73 18.51 94.38
CA GLN A 662 12.44 17.52 93.56
C GLN A 662 11.56 17.00 92.42
N LYS A 663 10.27 16.78 92.68
CA LYS A 663 9.33 16.37 91.63
C LYS A 663 9.20 17.44 90.55
N LEU A 664 9.14 18.72 90.92
CA LEU A 664 9.14 19.83 89.96
C LEU A 664 10.45 19.95 89.16
N GLU A 665 11.60 19.52 89.69
CA GLU A 665 12.85 19.45 88.93
C GLU A 665 12.87 18.27 87.94
N GLU A 666 12.32 17.11 88.30
CA GLU A 666 12.15 15.97 87.38
C GLU A 666 11.09 16.27 86.29
N ASP A 667 9.96 16.88 86.67
CA ASP A 667 8.92 17.35 85.73
C ASP A 667 9.47 18.43 84.78
N LEU A 668 10.40 19.30 85.23
CA LEU A 668 11.08 20.30 84.40
C LEU A 668 12.13 19.69 83.45
N MET A 669 12.91 18.71 83.93
CA MET A 669 13.89 17.98 83.11
C MET A 669 13.20 17.15 82.02
N THR A 670 12.11 16.46 82.36
CA THR A 670 11.33 15.66 81.42
C THR A 670 10.59 16.54 80.42
N THR A 671 9.96 17.64 80.82
CA THR A 671 9.32 18.57 79.85
C THR A 671 10.34 19.20 78.91
N ARG A 672 11.56 19.52 79.36
CA ARG A 672 12.65 19.98 78.47
C ARG A 672 13.18 18.90 77.53
N PHE A 673 13.13 17.63 77.92
CA PHE A 673 13.48 16.53 77.03
C PHE A 673 12.45 16.42 75.89
N HIS A 674 11.15 16.37 76.23
CA HIS A 674 10.05 16.37 75.25
C HIS A 674 10.04 17.64 74.37
N GLU A 675 10.36 18.82 74.94
CA GLU A 675 10.53 20.06 74.16
C GLU A 675 11.67 19.93 73.14
N MET A 676 12.80 19.34 73.53
CA MET A 676 13.94 19.14 72.63
C MET A 676 13.66 18.07 71.57
N GLU A 677 12.97 16.98 71.91
CA GLU A 677 12.52 15.94 70.98
C GLU A 677 11.55 16.52 69.94
N ALA A 678 10.50 17.24 70.38
CA ALA A 678 9.57 17.94 69.50
C ALA A 678 10.27 18.99 68.61
N LEU A 679 11.31 19.67 69.13
CA LEU A 679 12.15 20.59 68.34
C LEU A 679 13.10 19.88 67.37
N THR A 680 13.40 18.59 67.53
CA THR A 680 14.10 17.78 66.52
C THR A 680 13.14 17.23 65.48
N GLU A 681 11.99 16.67 65.87
CA GLU A 681 10.94 16.23 64.96
C GLU A 681 10.45 17.39 64.07
N ALA A 682 10.21 18.57 64.65
CA ALA A 682 9.81 19.76 63.88
C ALA A 682 10.88 20.24 62.88
N LYS A 683 12.18 19.92 63.09
CA LYS A 683 13.24 20.21 62.11
C LYS A 683 13.29 19.15 61.01
N GLU A 684 13.13 17.87 61.35
CA GLU A 684 13.09 16.77 60.39
C GLU A 684 11.87 16.89 59.47
N LEU A 685 10.68 17.12 60.04
CA LEU A 685 9.46 17.40 59.28
C LEU A 685 9.62 18.61 58.37
N ARG A 686 10.31 19.67 58.81
CA ARG A 686 10.55 20.87 57.99
C ARG A 686 11.53 20.62 56.83
N LEU A 687 12.54 19.77 57.03
CA LEU A 687 13.39 19.29 55.94
C LEU A 687 12.62 18.40 54.97
N LYS A 688 11.75 17.51 55.47
CA LYS A 688 10.90 16.64 54.65
C LYS A 688 9.88 17.43 53.83
N VAL A 689 9.29 18.49 54.39
CA VAL A 689 8.44 19.44 53.64
C VAL A 689 9.24 20.10 52.52
N MET A 690 10.44 20.63 52.79
CA MET A 690 11.27 21.27 51.76
C MET A 690 11.70 20.27 50.65
N GLU A 691 12.01 19.02 51.00
CA GLU A 691 12.27 17.95 50.03
C GLU A 691 11.04 17.69 49.15
N LEU A 692 9.86 17.51 49.76
CA LEU A 692 8.59 17.28 49.05
C LEU A 692 8.21 18.48 48.17
N GLU A 693 8.40 19.72 48.63
CA GLU A 693 8.20 20.94 47.84
C GLU A 693 9.10 20.94 46.60
N THR A 694 10.39 20.59 46.73
CA THR A 694 11.28 20.47 45.55
C THR A 694 10.88 19.32 44.63
N GLN A 695 10.42 18.18 45.17
CA GLN A 695 9.97 17.03 44.38
C GLN A 695 8.67 17.32 43.62
N VAL A 696 7.73 18.04 44.23
CA VAL A 696 6.53 18.57 43.58
C VAL A 696 6.92 19.55 42.48
N GLN A 697 7.81 20.51 42.78
CA GLN A 697 8.24 21.51 41.79
C GLN A 697 8.96 20.88 40.58
N VAL A 698 9.80 19.85 40.78
CA VAL A 698 10.40 19.08 39.69
C VAL A 698 9.33 18.34 38.89
N SER A 699 8.41 17.64 39.57
CA SER A 699 7.31 16.90 38.91
C SER A 699 6.42 17.82 38.08
N THR A 700 6.04 18.99 38.61
CA THR A 700 5.24 20.00 37.91
C THR A 700 5.96 20.55 36.68
N ASN A 701 7.27 20.82 36.76
CA ASN A 701 8.05 21.25 35.60
C ASN A 701 8.21 20.15 34.55
N GLN A 702 8.28 18.87 34.95
CA GLN A 702 8.32 17.75 34.03
C GLN A 702 6.96 17.52 33.34
N LEU A 703 5.86 17.64 34.08
CA LEU A 703 4.50 17.60 33.54
C LEU A 703 4.29 18.72 32.50
N ARG A 704 4.71 19.97 32.82
CA ARG A 704 4.59 21.11 31.91
C ARG A 704 5.33 20.90 30.59
N ARG A 705 6.50 20.27 30.62
CA ARG A 705 7.25 19.89 29.40
C ARG A 705 6.53 18.81 28.59
N GLN A 706 5.90 17.84 29.27
CA GLN A 706 5.10 16.81 28.60
C GLN A 706 3.83 17.41 27.96
N ASP A 707 3.18 18.38 28.61
CA ASP A 707 2.07 19.14 28.01
C ASP A 707 2.51 20.01 26.81
N GLU A 708 3.67 20.66 26.90
CA GLU A 708 4.26 21.43 25.79
C GLU A 708 4.59 20.54 24.58
N HIS A 709 5.25 19.39 24.79
CA HIS A 709 5.49 18.40 23.73
C HIS A 709 4.18 17.80 23.19
N GLY A 710 3.24 17.46 24.08
CA GLY A 710 1.92 16.96 23.71
C GLY A 710 1.10 17.98 22.92
N LYS A 711 1.31 19.28 23.13
CA LYS A 711 0.73 20.33 22.30
C LYS A 711 1.37 20.35 20.91
N VAL A 712 2.70 20.37 20.81
CA VAL A 712 3.40 20.36 19.50
C VAL A 712 2.94 19.16 18.65
N LEU A 713 2.83 17.96 19.24
CA LEU A 713 2.34 16.77 18.53
C LEU A 713 0.88 16.89 18.07
N ARG A 714 0.01 17.60 18.81
CA ARG A 714 -1.37 17.90 18.37
C ARG A 714 -1.38 18.92 17.23
N ASP A 715 -0.60 19.99 17.34
CA ASP A 715 -0.48 21.05 16.34
C ASP A 715 0.14 20.50 15.01
N GLU A 716 1.04 19.52 15.10
CA GLU A 716 1.58 18.76 13.95
C GLU A 716 0.57 17.79 13.33
N LEU A 717 -0.19 17.06 14.16
CA LEU A 717 -1.25 16.14 13.71
C LEU A 717 -2.37 16.90 12.99
N GLU A 718 -2.80 18.05 13.51
CA GLU A 718 -3.83 18.87 12.88
C GLU A 718 -3.35 19.42 11.51
N GLN A 719 -2.09 19.84 11.41
CA GLN A 719 -1.49 20.19 10.12
C GLN A 719 -1.40 19.01 9.14
N ALA A 720 -1.08 17.80 9.62
CA ALA A 720 -1.05 16.61 8.77
C ALA A 720 -2.45 16.26 8.24
N LEU A 721 -3.48 16.31 9.11
CA LEU A 721 -4.88 16.10 8.73
C LEU A 721 -5.41 17.19 7.78
N ALA A 722 -4.97 18.44 7.92
CA ALA A 722 -5.29 19.51 6.98
C ALA A 722 -4.71 19.24 5.59
N ARG A 723 -3.42 18.86 5.51
CA ARG A 723 -2.76 18.48 4.25
C ARG A 723 -3.41 17.24 3.62
N GLN A 724 -3.82 16.25 4.42
CA GLN A 724 -4.56 15.09 3.92
C GLN A 724 -5.89 15.51 3.27
N LYS A 725 -6.70 16.34 3.94
CA LYS A 725 -7.98 16.83 3.39
C LYS A 725 -7.79 17.64 2.11
N GLU A 726 -6.72 18.42 2.01
CA GLU A 726 -6.38 19.14 0.78
C GLU A 726 -6.01 18.17 -0.37
N LEU A 727 -5.23 17.13 -0.09
CA LEU A 727 -4.90 16.11 -1.08
C LEU A 727 -6.13 15.29 -1.50
N GLU A 728 -7.04 14.99 -0.58
CA GLU A 728 -8.32 14.33 -0.88
C GLU A 728 -9.25 15.18 -1.75
N THR A 729 -9.34 16.49 -1.50
CA THR A 729 -10.15 17.39 -2.34
C THR A 729 -9.55 17.55 -3.73
N ARG A 730 -8.22 17.73 -3.83
CA ARG A 730 -7.49 17.71 -5.10
C ARG A 730 -7.67 16.39 -5.86
N LEU A 731 -7.74 15.24 -5.16
CA LEU A 731 -7.97 13.94 -5.79
C LEU A 731 -9.39 13.84 -6.38
N ARG A 732 -10.42 14.25 -5.64
CA ARG A 732 -11.82 14.29 -6.13
C ARG A 732 -11.94 15.19 -7.34
N GLU A 733 -11.37 16.39 -7.30
CA GLU A 733 -11.32 17.31 -8.45
C GLU A 733 -10.72 16.69 -9.72
N GLN A 734 -9.72 15.81 -9.60
CA GLN A 734 -9.15 15.12 -10.76
C GLN A 734 -10.00 13.92 -11.22
N GLN A 735 -10.72 13.27 -10.30
CA GLN A 735 -11.70 12.23 -10.63
C GLN A 735 -12.90 12.83 -11.38
N ASP A 736 -13.43 13.97 -10.92
CA ASP A 736 -14.53 14.68 -11.59
C ASP A 736 -14.12 15.11 -13.00
N LYS A 737 -12.94 15.74 -13.16
CA LYS A 737 -12.37 16.11 -14.47
C LYS A 737 -12.14 14.92 -15.38
N TYR A 738 -11.77 13.75 -14.84
CA TYR A 738 -11.65 12.52 -15.61
C TYR A 738 -13.02 12.01 -16.09
N CYS A 739 -14.04 12.02 -15.22
CA CYS A 739 -15.42 11.64 -15.58
C CYS A 739 -16.01 12.56 -16.67
N ASP A 740 -15.79 13.87 -16.58
CA ASP A 740 -16.21 14.84 -17.60
C ASP A 740 -15.54 14.55 -18.96
N LEU A 741 -14.23 14.27 -18.97
CA LEU A 741 -13.49 13.90 -20.18
C LEU A 741 -13.97 12.55 -20.75
N GLU A 742 -14.27 11.57 -19.89
CA GLU A 742 -14.80 10.27 -20.31
C GLU A 742 -16.21 10.38 -20.90
N SER A 743 -17.08 11.24 -20.33
CA SER A 743 -18.39 11.55 -20.92
C SER A 743 -18.22 12.21 -22.28
N LYS A 744 -17.43 13.28 -22.35
CA LYS A 744 -17.20 13.99 -23.61
C LYS A 744 -16.64 13.07 -24.71
N MET A 745 -15.71 12.18 -24.38
CA MET A 745 -15.18 11.19 -25.32
C MET A 745 -16.28 10.24 -25.85
N LYS A 746 -17.23 9.83 -25.01
CA LYS A 746 -18.40 9.02 -25.42
C LYS A 746 -19.33 9.82 -26.33
N ASP A 747 -19.58 11.09 -26.01
CA ASP A 747 -20.44 11.99 -26.79
C ASP A 747 -19.81 12.28 -28.17
N ASP A 748 -18.52 12.62 -28.22
CA ASP A 748 -17.77 12.81 -29.48
C ASP A 748 -17.76 11.51 -30.33
N THR A 749 -17.63 10.33 -29.70
CA THR A 749 -17.73 9.02 -30.37
C THR A 749 -19.15 8.75 -30.90
N MET A 750 -20.19 9.15 -30.18
CA MET A 750 -21.58 9.03 -30.63
C MET A 750 -21.86 9.97 -31.81
N MET A 751 -21.37 11.21 -31.76
CA MET A 751 -21.47 12.20 -32.84
C MET A 751 -20.64 11.83 -34.08
N ALA A 752 -19.56 11.05 -33.93
CA ALA A 752 -18.89 10.42 -35.08
C ALA A 752 -19.80 9.37 -35.74
N ARG A 753 -20.34 8.41 -34.97
CA ARG A 753 -21.23 7.35 -35.48
C ARG A 753 -22.50 7.87 -36.13
N ILE A 754 -23.06 8.98 -35.64
CA ILE A 754 -24.22 9.64 -36.26
C ILE A 754 -23.85 10.15 -37.67
N ARG A 755 -22.72 10.86 -37.81
CA ARG A 755 -22.23 11.34 -39.12
C ARG A 755 -21.89 10.21 -40.08
N ASP A 756 -21.28 9.12 -39.58
CA ASP A 756 -21.02 7.92 -40.39
C ASP A 756 -22.33 7.31 -40.93
N ALA A 757 -23.39 7.28 -40.11
CA ALA A 757 -24.71 6.81 -40.52
C ALA A 757 -25.40 7.75 -41.52
N GLU A 758 -25.30 9.07 -41.32
CA GLU A 758 -25.81 10.09 -42.26
C GLU A 758 -25.12 9.99 -43.62
N HIS A 759 -23.79 9.84 -43.65
CA HIS A 759 -23.03 9.62 -44.89
C HIS A 759 -23.35 8.27 -45.53
N ALA A 760 -23.55 7.20 -44.76
CA ALA A 760 -24.00 5.92 -45.29
C ALA A 760 -25.40 6.01 -45.92
N GLN A 761 -26.31 6.78 -45.33
CA GLN A 761 -27.63 7.07 -45.89
C GLN A 761 -27.55 7.88 -47.19
N GLN A 762 -26.74 8.94 -47.22
CA GLN A 762 -26.48 9.73 -48.44
C GLN A 762 -25.92 8.86 -49.58
N VAL A 763 -24.98 7.97 -49.28
CA VAL A 763 -24.41 7.02 -50.26
C VAL A 763 -25.45 6.00 -50.72
N ALA A 764 -26.37 5.55 -49.86
CA ALA A 764 -27.46 4.66 -50.24
C ALA A 764 -28.48 5.37 -51.17
N GLU A 765 -28.85 6.62 -50.85
CA GLU A 765 -29.75 7.42 -51.68
C GLU A 765 -29.14 7.71 -53.07
N LEU A 766 -27.88 8.13 -53.13
CA LEU A 766 -27.18 8.34 -54.40
C LEU A 766 -27.07 7.05 -55.23
N LYS A 767 -26.83 5.89 -54.62
CA LYS A 767 -26.86 4.59 -55.32
C LYS A 767 -28.25 4.26 -55.86
N GLN A 768 -29.31 4.58 -55.13
CA GLN A 768 -30.67 4.39 -55.62
C GLN A 768 -30.98 5.32 -56.80
N GLN A 769 -30.54 6.59 -56.75
CA GLN A 769 -30.67 7.53 -57.86
C GLN A 769 -29.89 7.07 -59.11
N ILE A 770 -28.66 6.58 -58.93
CA ILE A 770 -27.84 6.00 -60.02
C ILE A 770 -28.56 4.80 -60.65
N SER A 771 -29.04 3.84 -59.85
CA SER A 771 -29.75 2.66 -60.37
C SER A 771 -31.03 3.00 -61.13
N VAL A 772 -31.77 4.05 -60.73
CA VAL A 772 -32.93 4.55 -61.48
C VAL A 772 -32.53 5.20 -62.80
N LEU A 773 -31.38 5.88 -62.86
CA LEU A 773 -30.84 6.46 -64.10
C LEU A 773 -30.27 5.38 -65.04
N GLU A 774 -29.64 4.33 -64.50
CA GLU A 774 -29.16 3.18 -65.25
C GLU A 774 -30.32 2.44 -65.92
N LEU A 775 -31.37 2.07 -65.17
CA LEU A 775 -32.59 1.44 -65.70
C LEU A 775 -33.27 2.29 -66.78
N LYS A 776 -33.31 3.63 -66.60
CA LYS A 776 -33.86 4.54 -67.61
C LYS A 776 -32.97 4.64 -68.87
N ASN A 777 -31.66 4.51 -68.72
CA ASN A 777 -30.74 4.49 -69.86
C ASN A 777 -30.86 3.17 -70.64
N GLU A 778 -31.07 2.04 -69.96
CA GLU A 778 -31.41 0.75 -70.57
C GLU A 778 -32.77 0.80 -71.30
N GLU A 779 -33.79 1.43 -70.70
CA GLU A 779 -35.11 1.67 -71.33
C GLU A 779 -34.96 2.48 -72.64
N MET A 780 -34.23 3.60 -72.62
CA MET A 780 -33.97 4.40 -73.84
C MET A 780 -33.12 3.65 -74.87
N HIS A 781 -32.19 2.79 -74.46
CA HIS A 781 -31.40 1.96 -75.37
C HIS A 781 -32.28 0.94 -76.09
N ALA A 782 -33.17 0.26 -75.34
CA ALA A 782 -34.12 -0.69 -75.90
C ALA A 782 -35.14 -0.01 -76.84
N GLU A 783 -35.64 1.19 -76.51
CA GLU A 783 -36.44 1.99 -77.45
C GLU A 783 -35.66 2.35 -78.73
N GLY A 784 -34.37 2.67 -78.60
CA GLY A 784 -33.47 2.96 -79.73
C GLY A 784 -33.27 1.75 -80.65
N GLU A 785 -33.00 0.58 -80.09
CA GLU A 785 -32.87 -0.68 -80.84
C GLU A 785 -34.19 -1.06 -81.52
N LEU A 786 -35.33 -0.93 -80.84
CA LEU A 786 -36.65 -1.19 -81.42
C LEU A 786 -36.98 -0.24 -82.58
N ARG A 787 -36.57 1.04 -82.51
CA ARG A 787 -36.68 2.00 -83.62
C ARG A 787 -35.78 1.62 -84.79
N ASN A 788 -34.51 1.33 -84.54
CA ASN A 788 -33.57 0.90 -85.59
C ASN A 788 -34.06 -0.36 -86.31
N ASN A 789 -34.56 -1.35 -85.57
CA ASN A 789 -35.14 -2.58 -86.12
C ASN A 789 -36.41 -2.31 -86.95
N MET A 790 -37.21 -1.29 -86.59
CA MET A 790 -38.38 -0.86 -87.36
C MET A 790 -37.95 -0.19 -88.68
N ASP A 791 -36.98 0.72 -88.63
CA ASP A 791 -36.43 1.42 -89.80
C ASP A 791 -35.73 0.42 -90.75
N GLU A 792 -35.03 -0.60 -90.23
CA GLU A 792 -34.50 -1.70 -91.05
C GLU A 792 -35.62 -2.58 -91.64
N SER A 793 -36.69 -2.85 -90.89
CA SER A 793 -37.84 -3.62 -91.39
C SER A 793 -38.56 -2.92 -92.54
N ASP A 794 -38.80 -1.62 -92.43
CA ASP A 794 -39.41 -0.82 -93.50
C ASP A 794 -38.44 -0.62 -94.68
N ARG A 795 -37.12 -0.54 -94.45
CA ARG A 795 -36.12 -0.54 -95.51
C ARG A 795 -36.03 -1.89 -96.24
N VAL A 796 -36.19 -3.00 -95.52
CA VAL A 796 -36.29 -4.34 -96.11
C VAL A 796 -37.58 -4.49 -96.91
N ARG A 797 -38.71 -3.93 -96.44
CA ARG A 797 -39.96 -3.85 -97.21
C ARG A 797 -39.79 -3.04 -98.49
N GLU A 798 -39.19 -1.85 -98.41
CA GLU A 798 -38.94 -0.99 -99.58
C GLU A 798 -38.00 -1.67 -100.61
N LEU A 799 -37.03 -2.47 -100.15
CA LEU A 799 -36.20 -3.31 -101.01
C LEU A 799 -36.96 -4.51 -101.59
N GLN A 800 -37.87 -5.13 -100.85
CA GLN A 800 -38.75 -6.19 -101.36
C GLN A 800 -39.70 -5.67 -102.43
N ASP A 801 -40.26 -4.47 -102.26
CA ASP A 801 -41.12 -3.81 -103.24
C ASP A 801 -40.33 -3.47 -104.52
N LYS A 802 -39.11 -2.93 -104.40
CA LYS A 802 -38.21 -2.70 -105.55
C LYS A 802 -37.80 -4.00 -106.26
N VAL A 803 -37.63 -5.10 -105.51
CA VAL A 803 -37.41 -6.44 -106.08
C VAL A 803 -38.69 -6.99 -106.74
N ALA A 804 -39.87 -6.59 -106.29
CA ALA A 804 -41.14 -6.93 -106.93
C ALA A 804 -41.35 -6.14 -108.23
N GLU A 805 -41.02 -4.83 -108.26
CA GLU A 805 -41.00 -4.01 -109.48
C GLU A 805 -40.01 -4.59 -110.51
N LEU A 806 -38.77 -4.87 -110.13
CA LEU A 806 -37.77 -5.48 -111.03
C LEU A 806 -38.17 -6.88 -111.54
N LYS A 807 -39.02 -7.61 -110.81
CA LYS A 807 -39.64 -8.85 -111.29
C LYS A 807 -40.85 -8.61 -112.21
N ALA A 808 -41.58 -7.51 -112.01
CA ALA A 808 -42.72 -7.11 -112.83
C ALA A 808 -42.28 -6.49 -114.18
N GLU A 809 -41.13 -5.82 -114.23
CA GLU A 809 -40.54 -5.28 -115.47
C GLU A 809 -39.99 -6.36 -116.42
N CYS A 810 -39.84 -7.61 -115.97
CA CYS A 810 -39.37 -8.73 -116.82
C CYS A 810 -40.38 -9.89 -116.95
N PRO A 811 -41.58 -9.69 -117.55
CA PRO A 811 -42.60 -10.72 -117.66
C PRO A 811 -42.59 -11.42 -119.04
N THR A 812 -41.79 -12.48 -119.22
CA THR A 812 -42.20 -13.67 -120.02
C THR A 812 -41.24 -14.85 -119.80
N PRO A 813 -41.73 -16.11 -119.80
CA PRO A 813 -40.94 -17.27 -119.41
C PRO A 813 -40.32 -18.02 -120.60
N ILE A 814 -39.23 -18.76 -120.34
CA ILE A 814 -38.82 -19.92 -121.14
C ILE A 814 -38.86 -21.13 -120.21
N THR A 815 -39.54 -22.20 -120.63
CA THR A 815 -39.86 -23.36 -119.80
C THR A 815 -38.91 -24.53 -120.02
N SER A 816 -38.38 -25.07 -118.92
CA SER A 816 -38.08 -26.52 -118.73
C SER A 816 -36.90 -27.14 -119.51
N PRO A 817 -36.25 -28.19 -119.00
CA PRO A 817 -35.99 -28.56 -117.60
C PRO A 817 -34.48 -28.69 -117.29
N ASP A 818 -34.09 -28.59 -116.02
CA ASP A 818 -33.71 -29.76 -115.22
C ASP A 818 -33.43 -29.35 -113.77
N ILE A 819 -33.53 -30.31 -112.84
CA ILE A 819 -33.44 -30.09 -111.40
C ILE A 819 -32.31 -30.94 -110.83
N GLU A 820 -31.24 -30.29 -110.38
CA GLU A 820 -30.38 -30.86 -109.33
C GLU A 820 -30.32 -29.90 -108.14
N VAL A 821 -30.65 -30.43 -106.97
CA VAL A 821 -30.68 -29.71 -105.70
C VAL A 821 -29.30 -29.81 -105.06
N LEU A 822 -28.54 -28.71 -105.06
CA LEU A 822 -27.32 -28.60 -104.26
C LEU A 822 -27.62 -27.93 -102.92
N THR A 823 -27.91 -28.77 -101.94
CA THR A 823 -27.82 -28.42 -100.52
C THR A 823 -26.40 -27.98 -100.16
N TRP A 824 -26.26 -26.84 -99.49
CA TRP A 824 -25.17 -26.61 -98.55
C TRP A 824 -25.76 -26.19 -97.20
N LEU A 825 -25.22 -26.78 -96.14
CA LEU A 825 -25.63 -26.60 -94.75
C LEU A 825 -24.70 -25.60 -94.03
N GLU A 826 -25.12 -25.25 -92.80
CA GLU A 826 -24.32 -24.75 -91.68
C GLU A 826 -23.68 -23.35 -91.83
#